data_AF-A0A9D7C7W2-F1
#
_entry.id   AF-A0A9D7C7W2-F1
#
_cell.length_a   1.000
_cell.length_b   1.000
_cell.length_c   1.000
_cell.angle_alpha   90.00
_cell.angle_beta   90.00
_cell.angle_gamma   90.00
#
_symmetry.space_group_name_H-M   'P 1'
#
loop_
_entity.id
_entity.type
_entity.pdbx_description
1 polymer ?
#
loop_
_entity_poly.entity_id
_entity_poly.type
_entity_poly.pdbx_seq_one_letter_code
_entity_poly.pdbx_strand_id
1 'polypeptide(L)'
;MQKFTLLTVLLAFIGFGSTQAQAPKYVMFEHFTQASCGPCAQQNPGFQCNILDQNPNTVRHIAYHTSWPGVDPMYNANAAQSDARVDYYNVSGVPDVYMLGNVKSGAPGAFVQQDVNDQVAATSPIRITVEDVDNGTSHDVTVTVYSVGTPPTGNLKLRTAIIERNVNYVSPPGNNGEKYFPNVFRSMLPGTAGETIVLPAQGASVVFNYSYDEVATWNMNEIALVAFVQNESSKEIYNCGSTFDPSVSINDPLTITAAGTVSAASSFTLEGVNISDITQEYSYTLTSDAPADWSANFVLNGTTYTTSATGNMDAAIATPITVNVTPGATPAMATYMLSIQSLTNPSEDAVLKSVYVLSGVTELVINNSAMACETVSFLETSYINAFASAGTAAYGIMSSSLAQRAFTEGSLAGVNNIYYNAGWYFPALTDDFVTELMEFMDNGGNLFISGQDIGWDVWTDPADAGHATALTQAFYNDYMFADFVNDGTTANKPLTANTGDPVFGALGSTPINYYYTSTYFFPDQIVAKGVGTPIFYYNNVTSKVAGVRGENGTYKTVYIAPGIEMLGTSTHKSAIIKTAYDWFYGITGTDAITAGTQQLGQNFPNPSSQVTTIPVSGLTSDMTLIVIDQLGRQIYSQPVSRNTTMIELNTSSLVNGIYFYRLQSASNNIGTKSMQVIH
;
A
#
# COMPACT_ATOMS: atom_id res chain seq x y z
N MET A 1 -15.42 79.53 -10.79
CA MET A 1 -16.35 78.39 -10.72
C MET A 1 -15.69 77.18 -11.36
N GLN A 2 -15.08 76.32 -10.57
CA GLN A 2 -14.65 74.98 -10.99
C GLN A 2 -15.20 74.02 -9.95
N LYS A 3 -16.18 73.22 -10.36
CA LYS A 3 -16.88 72.25 -9.50
C LYS A 3 -16.07 70.97 -9.47
N PHE A 4 -15.63 70.57 -8.29
CA PHE A 4 -15.07 69.25 -8.01
C PHE A 4 -16.19 68.19 -8.05
N THR A 5 -16.00 67.17 -8.87
CA THR A 5 -16.89 65.99 -8.93
C THR A 5 -16.43 65.00 -7.87
N LEU A 6 -17.32 64.71 -6.92
CA LEU A 6 -17.12 63.78 -5.80
C LEU A 6 -17.24 62.33 -6.31
N LEU A 7 -16.20 61.54 -6.17
CA LEU A 7 -16.18 60.11 -6.51
C LEU A 7 -16.74 59.31 -5.33
N THR A 8 -17.91 58.68 -5.51
CA THR A 8 -18.54 57.80 -4.53
C THR A 8 -17.86 56.42 -4.57
N VAL A 9 -17.15 56.06 -3.51
CA VAL A 9 -16.60 54.71 -3.30
C VAL A 9 -17.73 53.81 -2.79
N LEU A 10 -18.12 52.84 -3.62
CA LEU A 10 -19.06 51.77 -3.26
C LEU A 10 -18.28 50.70 -2.48
N LEU A 11 -18.45 50.65 -1.15
CA LEU A 11 -17.96 49.54 -0.34
C LEU A 11 -18.77 48.28 -0.67
N ALA A 12 -18.15 47.31 -1.35
CA ALA A 12 -18.68 45.96 -1.47
C ALA A 12 -18.50 45.25 -0.11
N PHE A 13 -19.59 45.13 0.65
CA PHE A 13 -19.68 44.17 1.74
C PHE A 13 -19.69 42.76 1.13
N ILE A 14 -18.53 42.11 1.07
CA ILE A 14 -18.45 40.67 0.88
C ILE A 14 -18.90 40.06 2.20
N GLY A 15 -20.15 39.57 2.23
CA GLY A 15 -20.62 38.75 3.33
C GLY A 15 -19.79 37.47 3.35
N PHE A 16 -18.97 37.30 4.39
CA PHE A 16 -18.43 35.99 4.74
C PHE A 16 -19.61 35.09 5.10
N GLY A 17 -20.08 34.29 4.14
CA GLY A 17 -20.86 33.12 4.48
C GLY A 17 -19.98 32.22 5.33
N SER A 18 -20.38 31.97 6.58
CA SER A 18 -19.76 30.94 7.39
C SER A 18 -19.86 29.62 6.64
N THR A 19 -18.73 29.10 6.14
CA THR A 19 -18.62 27.73 5.69
C THR A 19 -19.04 26.84 6.86
N GLN A 20 -20.09 26.05 6.65
CA GLN A 20 -20.68 25.22 7.70
C GLN A 20 -19.72 24.07 8.01
N ALA A 21 -19.13 24.05 9.21
CA ALA A 21 -18.23 22.98 9.62
C ALA A 21 -19.06 21.73 9.98
N GLN A 22 -19.01 20.71 9.13
CA GLN A 22 -19.53 19.38 9.46
C GLN A 22 -18.39 18.56 10.08
N ALA A 23 -18.71 17.66 11.01
CA ALA A 23 -17.70 16.87 11.70
C ALA A 23 -17.14 15.77 10.79
N PRO A 24 -15.88 15.32 11.02
CA PRO A 24 -15.41 14.06 10.47
C PRO A 24 -16.39 12.93 10.79
N LYS A 25 -16.64 12.06 9.81
CA LYS A 25 -17.45 10.86 10.00
C LYS A 25 -16.51 9.69 10.24
N TYR A 26 -16.66 9.05 11.40
CA TYR A 26 -15.97 7.81 11.68
C TYR A 26 -16.82 6.64 11.19
N VAL A 27 -16.17 5.65 10.57
CA VAL A 27 -16.83 4.45 10.07
C VAL A 27 -16.83 3.40 11.17
N MET A 28 -18.01 3.17 11.74
CA MET A 28 -18.20 2.20 12.80
C MET A 28 -18.51 0.81 12.22
N PHE A 29 -17.78 -0.20 12.65
CA PHE A 29 -18.09 -1.61 12.40
C PHE A 29 -18.45 -2.32 13.71
N GLU A 30 -19.63 -2.90 13.73
CA GLU A 30 -20.02 -3.87 14.77
C GLU A 30 -19.87 -5.28 14.18
N HIS A 31 -18.89 -6.03 14.70
CA HIS A 31 -18.47 -7.33 14.16
C HIS A 31 -18.84 -8.45 15.13
N PHE A 32 -19.61 -9.42 14.67
CA PHE A 32 -19.96 -10.65 15.37
C PHE A 32 -19.04 -11.78 14.94
N THR A 33 -18.27 -12.33 15.87
CA THR A 33 -17.24 -13.34 15.61
C THR A 33 -17.18 -14.39 16.72
N GLN A 34 -16.33 -15.41 16.57
CA GLN A 34 -16.12 -16.43 17.60
C GLN A 34 -14.82 -17.26 17.40
N ALA A 35 -14.10 -17.58 18.48
CA ALA A 35 -12.80 -18.24 18.49
C ALA A 35 -12.77 -19.73 18.07
N SER A 36 -13.93 -20.34 17.84
CA SER A 36 -14.11 -21.73 17.37
C SER A 36 -14.87 -21.77 16.03
N CYS A 37 -14.93 -20.65 15.31
CA CYS A 37 -15.58 -20.52 14.02
C CYS A 37 -14.53 -20.59 12.90
N GLY A 38 -14.59 -21.66 12.09
CA GLY A 38 -13.68 -21.84 10.95
C GLY A 38 -13.78 -20.73 9.91
N PRO A 39 -14.99 -20.34 9.44
CA PRO A 39 -15.15 -19.22 8.51
C PRO A 39 -14.65 -17.87 9.06
N CYS A 40 -14.70 -17.68 10.38
CA CYS A 40 -14.19 -16.48 11.03
C CYS A 40 -12.67 -16.40 10.91
N ALA A 41 -11.96 -17.50 11.26
CA ALA A 41 -10.51 -17.57 11.10
C ALA A 41 -10.04 -17.39 9.64
N GLN A 42 -10.89 -17.73 8.67
CA GLN A 42 -10.59 -17.53 7.26
C GLN A 42 -10.71 -16.06 6.82
N GLN A 43 -11.61 -15.28 7.42
CA GLN A 43 -11.97 -13.94 6.92
C GLN A 43 -11.50 -12.79 7.82
N ASN A 44 -11.42 -12.99 9.13
CA ASN A 44 -11.00 -11.96 10.09
C ASN A 44 -9.61 -11.39 9.77
N PRO A 45 -8.58 -12.21 9.42
CA PRO A 45 -7.25 -11.66 9.13
C PRO A 45 -7.25 -10.70 7.95
N GLY A 46 -8.01 -11.01 6.89
CA GLY A 46 -8.16 -10.14 5.73
C GLY A 46 -8.87 -8.84 6.09
N PHE A 47 -9.98 -8.91 6.82
CA PHE A 47 -10.70 -7.71 7.27
C PHE A 47 -9.85 -6.83 8.20
N GLN A 48 -9.08 -7.44 9.11
CA GLN A 48 -8.17 -6.73 9.97
C GLN A 48 -7.07 -6.01 9.15
N CYS A 49 -6.29 -6.76 8.37
CA CYS A 49 -5.16 -6.20 7.61
C CYS A 49 -5.61 -5.19 6.55
N ASN A 50 -6.74 -5.40 5.88
CA ASN A 50 -7.17 -4.58 4.74
C ASN A 50 -8.10 -3.44 5.10
N ILE A 51 -8.84 -3.52 6.22
CA ILE A 51 -9.81 -2.48 6.63
C ILE A 51 -9.40 -1.84 7.95
N LEU A 52 -9.21 -2.62 9.02
CA LEU A 52 -8.95 -2.03 10.34
C LEU A 52 -7.57 -1.37 10.42
N ASP A 53 -6.53 -2.11 10.05
CA ASP A 53 -5.13 -1.69 10.17
C ASP A 53 -4.77 -0.58 9.16
N GLN A 54 -5.51 -0.50 8.03
CA GLN A 54 -5.34 0.57 7.04
C GLN A 54 -6.02 1.89 7.46
N ASN A 55 -6.98 1.85 8.40
CA ASN A 55 -7.80 3.00 8.75
C ASN A 55 -7.82 3.31 10.26
N PRO A 56 -6.67 3.31 10.96
CA PRO A 56 -6.64 3.42 12.42
C PRO A 56 -7.29 4.72 12.92
N ASN A 57 -7.15 5.81 12.16
CA ASN A 57 -7.67 7.11 12.57
C ASN A 57 -9.12 7.39 12.12
N THR A 58 -9.72 6.58 11.25
CA THR A 58 -11.07 6.83 10.68
C THR A 58 -12.09 5.71 10.93
N VAL A 59 -11.63 4.49 11.24
CA VAL A 59 -12.49 3.34 11.53
C VAL A 59 -12.55 3.06 13.04
N ARG A 60 -13.75 2.78 13.54
CA ARG A 60 -13.97 2.25 14.90
C ARG A 60 -14.59 0.87 14.80
N HIS A 61 -14.14 -0.05 15.64
CA HIS A 61 -14.53 -1.45 15.59
C HIS A 61 -14.90 -1.94 16.99
N ILE A 62 -15.98 -2.71 17.09
CA ILE A 62 -16.32 -3.50 18.28
C ILE A 62 -16.53 -4.94 17.84
N ALA A 63 -15.77 -5.87 18.43
CA ALA A 63 -15.96 -7.30 18.26
C ALA A 63 -16.86 -7.88 19.36
N TYR A 64 -18.09 -8.22 19.00
CA TYR A 64 -19.02 -8.99 19.82
C TYR A 64 -18.78 -10.48 19.61
N HIS A 65 -18.15 -11.12 20.60
CA HIS A 65 -17.98 -12.57 20.60
C HIS A 65 -19.30 -13.25 20.97
N THR A 66 -19.64 -14.33 20.27
CA THR A 66 -20.93 -15.05 20.43
C THR A 66 -20.78 -16.38 21.16
N SER A 67 -21.90 -16.96 21.61
CA SER A 67 -21.96 -18.26 22.29
C SER A 67 -21.73 -19.48 21.39
N TRP A 68 -21.60 -19.29 20.08
CA TRP A 68 -21.60 -20.37 19.08
C TRP A 68 -20.64 -20.07 17.91
N PRO A 69 -20.21 -21.07 17.12
CA PRO A 69 -20.53 -22.50 17.21
C PRO A 69 -19.78 -23.30 18.30
N GLY A 70 -18.89 -22.69 19.09
CA GLY A 70 -18.04 -23.42 20.02
C GLY A 70 -17.59 -22.60 21.23
N VAL A 71 -16.39 -22.91 21.74
CA VAL A 71 -15.86 -22.30 22.96
C VAL A 71 -15.20 -20.97 22.63
N ASP A 72 -15.64 -19.93 23.34
CA ASP A 72 -15.05 -18.61 23.28
C ASP A 72 -14.94 -17.98 24.69
N PRO A 73 -13.74 -17.79 25.24
CA PRO A 73 -13.58 -17.13 26.54
C PRO A 73 -13.89 -15.64 26.53
N MET A 74 -13.84 -14.96 25.37
CA MET A 74 -14.14 -13.54 25.27
C MET A 74 -15.66 -13.30 25.38
N TYR A 75 -16.48 -14.21 24.84
CA TYR A 75 -17.93 -14.20 25.07
C TYR A 75 -18.28 -14.31 26.56
N ASN A 76 -17.61 -15.21 27.30
CA ASN A 76 -17.88 -15.47 28.71
C ASN A 76 -17.64 -14.25 29.62
N ALA A 77 -16.85 -13.27 29.17
CA ALA A 77 -16.62 -12.04 29.92
C ALA A 77 -17.91 -11.20 30.09
N ASN A 78 -18.82 -11.24 29.10
CA ASN A 78 -20.09 -10.51 29.17
C ASN A 78 -21.17 -11.08 28.24
N ALA A 79 -21.51 -12.35 28.47
CA ALA A 79 -22.46 -13.11 27.65
C ALA A 79 -23.79 -12.38 27.42
N ALA A 80 -24.41 -11.88 28.50
CA ALA A 80 -25.74 -11.28 28.44
C ALA A 80 -25.82 -10.05 27.52
N GLN A 81 -24.77 -9.21 27.52
CA GLN A 81 -24.77 -8.02 26.69
C GLN A 81 -24.38 -8.32 25.23
N SER A 82 -23.49 -9.28 25.00
CA SER A 82 -23.20 -9.78 23.65
C SER A 82 -24.44 -10.39 23.01
N ASP A 83 -25.18 -11.24 23.73
CA ASP A 83 -26.44 -11.83 23.27
C ASP A 83 -27.48 -10.75 22.94
N ALA A 84 -27.58 -9.71 23.77
CA ALA A 84 -28.50 -8.61 23.49
C ALA A 84 -28.12 -7.81 22.22
N ARG A 85 -26.84 -7.77 21.81
CA ARG A 85 -26.44 -7.19 20.51
C ARG A 85 -26.71 -8.14 19.35
N VAL A 86 -26.53 -9.45 19.54
CA VAL A 86 -26.96 -10.49 18.58
C VAL A 86 -28.46 -10.35 18.31
N ASP A 87 -29.29 -10.25 19.35
CA ASP A 87 -30.74 -10.06 19.24
C ASP A 87 -31.10 -8.74 18.57
N TYR A 88 -30.40 -7.64 18.93
CA TYR A 88 -30.65 -6.33 18.33
C TYR A 88 -30.49 -6.34 16.80
N TYR A 89 -29.50 -7.08 16.28
CA TYR A 89 -29.27 -7.21 14.84
C TYR A 89 -29.98 -8.40 14.18
N ASN A 90 -30.52 -9.34 14.97
CA ASN A 90 -31.00 -10.65 14.52
C ASN A 90 -29.89 -11.49 13.86
N VAL A 91 -28.68 -11.47 14.45
CA VAL A 91 -27.53 -12.21 13.92
C VAL A 91 -27.79 -13.71 14.02
N SER A 92 -27.76 -14.41 12.89
CA SER A 92 -28.02 -15.85 12.80
C SER A 92 -26.80 -16.70 12.42
N GLY A 93 -25.67 -16.06 12.13
CA GLY A 93 -24.43 -16.71 11.67
C GLY A 93 -23.22 -15.80 11.91
N VAL A 94 -22.04 -16.38 12.15
CA VAL A 94 -20.76 -15.70 12.31
C VAL A 94 -19.77 -16.29 11.30
N PRO A 95 -18.88 -15.46 10.73
CA PRO A 95 -18.72 -14.03 11.01
C PRO A 95 -19.79 -13.18 10.31
N ASP A 96 -20.24 -12.11 10.97
CA ASP A 96 -21.20 -11.12 10.43
C ASP A 96 -20.80 -9.72 10.91
N VAL A 97 -20.89 -8.72 10.06
CA VAL A 97 -20.40 -7.35 10.31
C VAL A 97 -21.45 -6.36 9.84
N TYR A 98 -21.68 -5.31 10.63
CA TYR A 98 -22.59 -4.21 10.32
C TYR A 98 -21.82 -2.89 10.27
N MET A 99 -21.78 -2.26 9.09
CA MET A 99 -21.19 -0.96 8.88
C MET A 99 -22.22 0.13 9.14
N LEU A 100 -21.90 1.05 10.06
CA LEU A 100 -22.75 2.15 10.50
C LEU A 100 -24.17 1.67 10.89
N GLY A 101 -24.26 0.45 11.41
CA GLY A 101 -25.46 -0.24 11.87
C GLY A 101 -26.45 -0.68 10.78
N ASN A 102 -26.52 -0.01 9.62
CA ASN A 102 -27.44 -0.42 8.55
C ASN A 102 -26.99 -0.06 7.12
N VAL A 103 -25.81 0.54 6.94
CA VAL A 103 -25.36 0.97 5.60
C VAL A 103 -24.97 -0.23 4.76
N LYS A 104 -24.27 -1.20 5.37
CA LYS A 104 -23.89 -2.47 4.75
C LYS A 104 -23.77 -3.54 5.82
N SER A 105 -24.14 -4.77 5.48
CA SER A 105 -23.96 -5.94 6.35
C SER A 105 -23.50 -7.17 5.58
N GLY A 106 -22.72 -8.03 6.22
CA GLY A 106 -22.28 -9.30 5.64
C GLY A 106 -21.05 -9.88 6.35
N ALA A 107 -20.50 -10.95 5.78
CA ALA A 107 -19.25 -11.52 6.29
C ALA A 107 -18.06 -10.55 6.07
N PRO A 108 -16.96 -10.66 6.83
CA PRO A 108 -15.85 -9.71 6.77
C PRO A 108 -15.23 -9.56 5.38
N GLY A 109 -15.18 -10.64 4.58
CA GLY A 109 -14.66 -10.58 3.20
C GLY A 109 -15.52 -9.78 2.22
N ALA A 110 -16.74 -9.35 2.59
CA ALA A 110 -17.60 -8.52 1.75
C ALA A 110 -17.26 -7.03 1.80
N PHE A 111 -16.38 -6.60 2.73
CA PHE A 111 -16.01 -5.21 2.92
C PHE A 111 -14.70 -4.89 2.20
N VAL A 112 -14.69 -3.75 1.52
CA VAL A 112 -13.53 -3.24 0.76
C VAL A 112 -13.20 -1.82 1.21
N GLN A 113 -11.96 -1.38 0.95
CA GLN A 113 -11.51 -0.04 1.33
C GLN A 113 -12.44 1.08 0.79
N GLN A 114 -13.04 0.87 -0.39
CA GLN A 114 -13.96 1.84 -0.97
C GLN A 114 -15.20 2.08 -0.09
N ASP A 115 -15.69 1.05 0.61
CA ASP A 115 -16.80 1.22 1.55
C ASP A 115 -16.46 2.25 2.65
N VAL A 116 -15.22 2.21 3.15
CA VAL A 116 -14.73 3.17 4.15
C VAL A 116 -14.57 4.55 3.52
N ASN A 117 -13.93 4.64 2.35
CA ASN A 117 -13.67 5.90 1.66
C ASN A 117 -14.95 6.69 1.39
N ASP A 118 -16.00 6.01 0.91
CA ASP A 118 -17.30 6.62 0.62
C ASP A 118 -17.95 7.23 1.87
N GLN A 119 -17.80 6.56 3.02
CA GLN A 119 -18.35 7.04 4.28
C GLN A 119 -17.49 8.14 4.91
N VAL A 120 -16.17 8.07 4.84
CA VAL A 120 -15.27 9.12 5.36
C VAL A 120 -15.40 10.41 4.54
N ALA A 121 -15.60 10.30 3.22
CA ALA A 121 -15.87 11.45 2.36
C ALA A 121 -17.20 12.13 2.68
N ALA A 122 -18.16 11.38 3.25
CA ALA A 122 -19.36 11.97 3.83
C ALA A 122 -19.04 12.59 5.20
N THR A 123 -19.60 13.75 5.46
CA THR A 123 -19.47 14.40 6.78
C THR A 123 -20.56 13.96 7.74
N SER A 124 -20.41 14.23 9.03
CA SER A 124 -21.45 14.00 10.04
C SER A 124 -22.08 15.30 10.57
N PRO A 125 -23.41 15.34 10.83
CA PRO A 125 -24.05 16.45 11.53
C PRO A 125 -23.75 16.47 13.03
N ILE A 126 -23.14 15.42 13.58
CA ILE A 126 -22.77 15.31 15.00
C ILE A 126 -21.30 14.96 15.19
N ARG A 127 -20.66 15.54 16.21
CA ARG A 127 -19.32 15.15 16.71
C ARG A 127 -19.49 14.52 18.09
N ILE A 128 -18.77 13.45 18.38
CA ILE A 128 -18.78 12.80 19.69
C ILE A 128 -17.36 12.79 20.22
N THR A 129 -17.16 13.23 21.46
CA THR A 129 -15.88 13.08 22.18
C THR A 129 -16.08 12.20 23.40
N VAL A 130 -15.05 11.42 23.74
CA VAL A 130 -15.06 10.51 24.88
C VAL A 130 -13.80 10.74 25.69
N GLU A 131 -13.96 11.09 26.95
CA GLU A 131 -12.88 11.23 27.93
C GLU A 131 -13.03 10.15 28.99
N ASP A 132 -11.91 9.58 29.41
CA ASP A 132 -11.83 8.58 30.46
C ASP A 132 -10.78 8.98 31.49
N VAL A 133 -11.20 9.10 32.75
CA VAL A 133 -10.33 9.50 33.86
C VAL A 133 -10.19 8.34 34.83
N ASP A 134 -8.98 7.78 34.88
CA ASP A 134 -8.59 6.74 35.83
C ASP A 134 -8.47 7.30 37.25
N ASN A 135 -9.27 6.76 38.17
CA ASN A 135 -9.25 7.06 39.61
C ASN A 135 -8.63 5.93 40.46
N GLY A 136 -7.93 4.99 39.83
CA GLY A 136 -7.14 3.91 40.40
C GLY A 136 -7.87 2.59 40.59
N THR A 137 -9.17 2.59 40.90
CA THR A 137 -10.00 1.37 40.95
C THR A 137 -11.31 1.50 40.16
N SER A 138 -11.58 2.70 39.66
CA SER A 138 -12.78 3.08 38.94
C SER A 138 -12.44 4.18 37.97
N HIS A 139 -13.26 4.33 36.95
CA HIS A 139 -13.08 5.28 35.87
C HIS A 139 -14.28 6.20 35.76
N ASP A 140 -14.02 7.49 35.57
CA ASP A 140 -15.05 8.49 35.24
C ASP A 140 -15.04 8.75 33.73
N VAL A 141 -16.17 8.47 33.08
CA VAL A 141 -16.31 8.58 31.63
C VAL A 141 -17.20 9.76 31.29
N THR A 142 -16.68 10.70 30.50
CA THR A 142 -17.44 11.85 30.00
C THR A 142 -17.62 11.73 28.49
N VAL A 143 -18.88 11.67 28.05
CA VAL A 143 -19.24 11.68 26.63
C VAL A 143 -19.93 12.99 26.28
N THR A 144 -19.37 13.74 25.33
CA THR A 144 -19.99 14.97 24.83
C THR A 144 -20.44 14.79 23.39
N VAL A 145 -21.74 15.03 23.14
CA VAL A 145 -22.32 14.97 21.80
C VAL A 145 -22.66 16.37 21.33
N TYR A 146 -21.95 16.83 20.30
CA TYR A 146 -22.13 18.13 19.67
C TYR A 146 -23.02 18.01 18.44
N SER A 147 -23.97 18.93 18.27
CA SER A 147 -24.68 19.10 17.00
C SER A 147 -24.01 20.20 16.19
N VAL A 148 -23.17 19.82 15.24
CA VAL A 148 -22.43 20.77 14.39
C VAL A 148 -23.16 21.08 13.08
N GLY A 149 -24.01 20.14 12.62
CA GLY A 149 -24.96 20.30 11.53
C GLY A 149 -26.42 20.26 12.01
N THR A 150 -27.35 20.10 11.06
CA THR A 150 -28.76 19.86 11.39
C THR A 150 -28.89 18.54 12.16
N PRO A 151 -29.34 18.55 13.43
CA PRO A 151 -29.41 17.34 14.24
C PRO A 151 -30.37 16.32 13.63
N PRO A 152 -29.95 15.04 13.48
CA PRO A 152 -30.86 13.96 13.15
C PRO A 152 -32.05 13.89 14.11
N THR A 153 -33.20 13.46 13.60
CA THR A 153 -34.42 13.27 14.41
C THR A 153 -34.76 11.78 14.47
N GLY A 154 -35.51 11.39 15.50
CA GLY A 154 -35.96 10.00 15.69
C GLY A 154 -35.77 9.50 17.11
N ASN A 155 -35.95 8.19 17.30
CA ASN A 155 -35.67 7.53 18.57
C ASN A 155 -34.17 7.21 18.64
N LEU A 156 -33.40 8.11 19.23
CA LEU A 156 -31.94 8.02 19.29
C LEU A 156 -31.46 7.48 20.64
N LYS A 157 -30.45 6.61 20.58
CA LYS A 157 -29.71 6.09 21.73
C LYS A 157 -28.24 6.46 21.64
N LEU A 158 -27.68 6.95 22.73
CA LEU A 158 -26.25 6.98 22.96
C LEU A 158 -25.83 5.66 23.61
N ARG A 159 -24.86 4.97 23.01
CA ARG A 159 -24.27 3.73 23.52
C ARG A 159 -22.77 3.93 23.67
N THR A 160 -22.21 3.56 24.81
CA THR A 160 -20.77 3.68 25.07
C THR A 160 -20.21 2.31 25.42
N ALA A 161 -19.51 1.70 24.47
CA ALA A 161 -18.90 0.38 24.65
C ALA A 161 -17.51 0.51 25.25
N ILE A 162 -17.22 -0.32 26.24
CA ILE A 162 -15.88 -0.61 26.73
C ILE A 162 -15.35 -1.79 25.92
N ILE A 163 -14.18 -1.61 25.30
CA ILE A 163 -13.48 -2.61 24.52
C ILE A 163 -12.09 -2.86 25.07
N GLU A 164 -11.55 -4.06 24.83
CA GLU A 164 -10.14 -4.38 25.00
C GLU A 164 -9.49 -4.45 23.62
N ARG A 165 -8.61 -3.49 23.32
CA ARG A 165 -8.07 -3.26 21.97
C ARG A 165 -7.24 -4.42 21.45
N ASN A 166 -6.38 -5.01 22.28
CA ASN A 166 -5.50 -6.11 21.88
C ASN A 166 -5.60 -7.30 22.84
N VAL A 167 -6.38 -8.32 22.47
CA VAL A 167 -6.43 -9.59 23.21
C VAL A 167 -5.55 -10.63 22.52
N ASN A 168 -4.48 -11.05 23.20
CA ASN A 168 -3.50 -12.01 22.69
C ASN A 168 -3.46 -13.29 23.53
N TYR A 169 -3.51 -14.45 22.88
CA TYR A 169 -3.37 -15.75 23.51
C TYR A 169 -2.10 -16.48 23.04
N VAL A 170 -1.40 -17.12 23.98
CA VAL A 170 -0.21 -17.95 23.66
C VAL A 170 -0.60 -19.16 22.79
N SER A 171 -1.74 -19.78 23.11
CA SER A 171 -2.36 -20.88 22.36
C SER A 171 -3.79 -20.48 21.95
N PRO A 172 -4.30 -20.95 20.79
CA PRO A 172 -5.65 -20.57 20.35
C PRO A 172 -6.69 -20.89 21.44
N PRO A 173 -7.54 -19.93 21.84
CA PRO A 173 -8.51 -20.13 22.92
C PRO A 173 -9.69 -20.99 22.51
N GLY A 174 -9.98 -21.07 21.20
CA GLY A 174 -10.90 -22.02 20.60
C GLY A 174 -10.18 -22.91 19.58
N ASN A 175 -10.95 -23.60 18.73
CA ASN A 175 -10.40 -24.60 17.81
C ASN A 175 -10.12 -24.08 16.38
N ASN A 176 -10.28 -22.78 16.11
CA ASN A 176 -10.13 -22.21 14.77
C ASN A 176 -8.70 -21.75 14.43
N GLY A 177 -7.80 -21.68 15.42
CA GLY A 177 -6.38 -21.34 15.24
C GLY A 177 -6.02 -19.87 15.47
N GLU A 178 -6.99 -18.96 15.59
CA GLU A 178 -6.74 -17.55 15.88
C GLU A 178 -6.15 -17.36 17.28
N LYS A 179 -5.26 -16.37 17.43
CA LYS A 179 -4.60 -16.03 18.70
C LYS A 179 -4.69 -14.56 19.07
N TYR A 180 -4.98 -13.71 18.10
CA TYR A 180 -5.10 -12.27 18.26
C TYR A 180 -6.54 -11.88 17.93
N PHE A 181 -7.14 -11.07 18.81
CA PHE A 181 -8.51 -10.60 18.67
C PHE A 181 -8.55 -9.10 18.96
N PRO A 182 -8.84 -8.25 17.95
CA PRO A 182 -8.85 -6.80 18.13
C PRO A 182 -10.20 -6.27 18.63
N ASN A 183 -10.15 -5.25 19.49
CA ASN A 183 -11.29 -4.46 19.98
C ASN A 183 -12.45 -5.31 20.54
N VAL A 184 -12.10 -6.27 21.40
CA VAL A 184 -13.03 -7.21 22.03
C VAL A 184 -13.99 -6.48 22.96
N PHE A 185 -15.28 -6.63 22.74
CA PHE A 185 -16.32 -6.06 23.59
C PHE A 185 -16.23 -6.59 25.03
N ARG A 186 -16.21 -5.69 26.01
CA ARG A 186 -16.20 -6.00 27.44
C ARG A 186 -17.50 -5.60 28.14
N SER A 187 -18.02 -4.41 27.89
CA SER A 187 -19.28 -3.94 28.48
C SER A 187 -19.86 -2.74 27.75
N MET A 188 -21.14 -2.42 28.00
CA MET A 188 -21.83 -1.23 27.50
C MET A 188 -22.32 -0.36 28.66
N LEU A 189 -22.07 0.94 28.60
CA LEU A 189 -22.54 1.95 29.55
C LEU A 189 -23.77 2.71 29.01
N PRO A 190 -24.72 3.09 29.90
CA PRO A 190 -24.87 2.63 31.29
C PRO A 190 -25.41 1.18 31.39
N GLY A 191 -25.70 0.55 30.25
CA GLY A 191 -26.14 -0.82 30.06
C GLY A 191 -26.39 -1.08 28.58
N THR A 192 -26.77 -2.30 28.19
CA THR A 192 -26.85 -2.69 26.76
C THR A 192 -27.79 -1.85 25.91
N ALA A 193 -28.87 -1.34 26.50
CA ALA A 193 -29.84 -0.50 25.80
C ALA A 193 -29.29 0.92 25.49
N GLY A 194 -28.19 1.33 26.12
CA GLY A 194 -27.70 2.70 26.10
C GLY A 194 -28.66 3.67 26.81
N GLU A 195 -28.43 4.96 26.59
CA GLU A 195 -29.23 6.05 27.12
C GLU A 195 -30.00 6.76 25.99
N THR A 196 -31.25 7.18 26.23
CA THR A 196 -31.99 7.97 25.23
C THR A 196 -31.38 9.37 25.14
N ILE A 197 -31.09 9.79 23.91
CA ILE A 197 -30.52 11.11 23.64
C ILE A 197 -31.50 11.97 22.84
N VAL A 198 -31.65 13.22 23.26
CA VAL A 198 -32.24 14.28 22.44
C VAL A 198 -31.09 15.18 22.02
N LEU A 199 -30.80 15.19 20.72
CA LEU A 199 -29.72 16.02 20.21
C LEU A 199 -30.06 17.50 20.41
N PRO A 200 -29.10 18.32 20.90
CA PRO A 200 -29.31 19.74 21.11
C PRO A 200 -29.48 20.47 19.77
N ALA A 201 -29.90 21.74 19.82
CA ALA A 201 -29.92 22.57 18.62
C ALA A 201 -28.51 22.68 17.99
N GLN A 202 -28.45 22.93 16.69
CA GLN A 202 -27.19 23.16 15.98
C GLN A 202 -26.36 24.25 16.69
N GLY A 203 -25.06 23.99 16.88
CA GLY A 203 -24.12 24.84 17.60
C GLY A 203 -24.03 24.57 19.11
N ALA A 204 -24.83 23.64 19.65
CA ALA A 204 -24.79 23.26 21.05
C ALA A 204 -24.36 21.80 21.26
N SER A 205 -24.09 21.44 22.51
CA SER A 205 -23.73 20.09 22.95
C SER A 205 -24.55 19.62 24.14
N VAL A 206 -24.52 18.31 24.37
CA VAL A 206 -25.06 17.64 25.56
C VAL A 206 -23.98 16.72 26.13
N VAL A 207 -23.88 16.65 27.45
CA VAL A 207 -22.85 15.89 28.18
C VAL A 207 -23.51 14.76 28.96
N PHE A 208 -22.91 13.58 28.89
CA PHE A 208 -23.29 12.39 29.65
C PHE A 208 -22.10 11.92 30.47
N ASN A 209 -22.35 11.61 31.74
CA ASN A 209 -21.32 11.12 32.66
C ASN A 209 -21.67 9.72 33.10
N TYR A 210 -20.73 8.80 32.94
CA TYR A 210 -20.82 7.42 33.39
C TYR A 210 -19.63 7.09 34.28
N SER A 211 -19.68 5.94 34.94
CA SER A 211 -18.54 5.38 35.64
C SER A 211 -18.52 3.86 35.48
N TYR A 212 -17.34 3.27 35.58
CA TYR A 212 -17.18 1.81 35.68
C TYR A 212 -16.04 1.44 36.62
N ASP A 213 -16.13 0.26 37.21
CA ASP A 213 -15.07 -0.29 38.07
C ASP A 213 -14.10 -1.15 37.24
N GLU A 214 -12.82 -1.14 37.61
CA GLU A 214 -11.85 -2.04 36.99
C GLU A 214 -12.22 -3.51 37.23
N VAL A 215 -12.07 -4.33 36.19
CA VAL A 215 -12.30 -5.77 36.28
C VAL A 215 -10.95 -6.48 36.17
N ALA A 216 -10.58 -7.26 37.19
CA ALA A 216 -9.25 -7.88 37.30
C ALA A 216 -8.84 -8.79 36.14
N THR A 217 -9.79 -9.28 35.34
CA THR A 217 -9.51 -10.10 34.15
C THR A 217 -9.26 -9.28 32.89
N TRP A 218 -9.50 -7.98 32.91
CA TRP A 218 -9.25 -7.08 31.78
C TRP A 218 -7.81 -6.58 31.84
N ASN A 219 -7.19 -6.43 30.67
CA ASN A 219 -5.94 -5.71 30.58
C ASN A 219 -6.22 -4.20 30.50
N MET A 220 -6.12 -3.50 31.62
CA MET A 220 -6.47 -2.08 31.70
C MET A 220 -5.65 -1.17 30.77
N ASN A 221 -4.43 -1.56 30.40
CA ASN A 221 -3.63 -0.83 29.42
C ASN A 221 -4.18 -0.93 27.98
N GLU A 222 -5.09 -1.87 27.75
CA GLU A 222 -5.73 -2.11 26.45
C GLU A 222 -7.21 -1.71 26.47
N ILE A 223 -7.71 -1.16 27.59
CA ILE A 223 -9.10 -0.71 27.68
C ILE A 223 -9.27 0.62 26.96
N ALA A 224 -10.31 0.70 26.14
CA ALA A 224 -10.75 1.91 25.47
C ALA A 224 -12.28 1.98 25.42
N LEU A 225 -12.82 3.17 25.19
CA LEU A 225 -14.25 3.37 25.06
C LEU A 225 -14.63 3.90 23.68
N VAL A 226 -15.71 3.38 23.13
CA VAL A 226 -16.31 3.83 21.86
C VAL A 226 -17.76 4.21 22.10
N ALA A 227 -18.08 5.50 21.97
CA ALA A 227 -19.43 6.03 22.07
C ALA A 227 -20.05 6.26 20.69
N PHE A 228 -21.31 5.92 20.50
CA PHE A 228 -22.01 6.08 19.22
C PHE A 228 -23.48 6.43 19.40
N VAL A 229 -24.00 7.27 18.49
CA VAL A 229 -25.43 7.64 18.46
C VAL A 229 -26.12 6.84 17.37
N GLN A 230 -27.09 6.02 17.79
CA GLN A 230 -27.81 5.09 16.93
C GLN A 230 -29.31 5.36 16.93
N ASN A 231 -29.95 5.25 15.76
CA ASN A 231 -31.39 5.29 15.62
C ASN A 231 -32.01 3.90 15.87
N GLU A 232 -32.91 3.78 16.83
CA GLU A 232 -33.51 2.49 17.20
C GLU A 232 -34.44 1.89 16.14
N SER A 233 -34.96 2.72 15.23
CA SER A 233 -35.88 2.26 14.18
C SER A 233 -35.14 1.79 12.94
N SER A 234 -34.18 2.59 12.46
CA SER A 234 -33.41 2.26 11.24
C SER A 234 -32.15 1.44 11.54
N LYS A 235 -31.69 1.41 12.80
CA LYS A 235 -30.37 0.93 13.25
C LYS A 235 -29.18 1.74 12.76
N GLU A 236 -29.40 2.81 12.00
CA GLU A 236 -28.33 3.69 11.51
C GLU A 236 -27.53 4.29 12.67
N ILE A 237 -26.21 4.24 12.56
CA ILE A 237 -25.28 4.95 13.43
C ILE A 237 -24.88 6.25 12.73
N TYR A 238 -25.22 7.39 13.32
CA TYR A 238 -24.96 8.70 12.71
C TYR A 238 -23.49 9.12 12.80
N ASN A 239 -22.86 8.88 13.94
CA ASN A 239 -21.42 8.98 14.14
C ASN A 239 -21.01 8.24 15.42
N CYS A 240 -19.71 8.06 15.59
CA CYS A 240 -19.10 7.59 16.82
C CYS A 240 -17.96 8.53 17.27
N GLY A 241 -17.41 8.25 18.43
CA GLY A 241 -16.18 8.83 18.96
C GLY A 241 -15.57 7.87 19.98
N SER A 242 -14.28 8.02 20.28
CA SER A 242 -13.55 7.12 21.17
C SER A 242 -12.46 7.80 21.98
N THR A 243 -11.98 7.14 23.04
CA THR A 243 -10.88 7.63 23.88
C THR A 243 -9.52 7.68 23.17
N PHE A 244 -9.43 7.03 22.01
CA PHE A 244 -8.23 6.98 21.17
C PHE A 244 -8.37 7.79 19.87
N ASP A 245 -9.43 8.61 19.75
CA ASP A 245 -9.57 9.52 18.61
C ASP A 245 -8.45 10.56 18.64
N PRO A 246 -7.66 10.72 17.56
CA PRO A 246 -6.65 11.76 17.52
C PRO A 246 -7.31 13.14 17.52
N SER A 247 -6.82 14.03 18.38
CA SER A 247 -7.19 15.45 18.39
C SER A 247 -6.48 16.27 17.31
N VAL A 248 -5.66 15.64 16.48
CA VAL A 248 -5.00 16.22 15.32
C VAL A 248 -5.46 15.54 14.03
N SER A 249 -5.73 16.33 13.01
CA SER A 249 -5.91 15.88 11.64
C SER A 249 -4.71 16.32 10.81
N ILE A 250 -4.15 15.42 10.02
CA ILE A 250 -3.06 15.73 9.11
C ILE A 250 -3.53 15.50 7.67
N ASN A 251 -3.53 16.57 6.88
CA ASN A 251 -3.80 16.48 5.45
C ASN A 251 -2.51 16.07 4.72
N ASP A 252 -2.67 15.13 3.79
CA ASP A 252 -1.56 14.69 2.96
C ASP A 252 -1.06 15.82 2.06
N PRO A 253 0.24 15.83 1.73
CA PRO A 253 0.78 16.73 0.72
C PRO A 253 0.13 16.45 -0.64
N LEU A 254 0.21 17.42 -1.56
CA LEU A 254 -0.29 17.26 -2.94
C LEU A 254 0.27 16.00 -3.61
N THR A 255 1.55 15.70 -3.34
CA THR A 255 2.23 14.48 -3.75
C THR A 255 2.82 13.78 -2.54
N ILE A 256 2.66 12.46 -2.44
CA ILE A 256 3.20 11.65 -1.33
C ILE A 256 4.43 10.83 -1.74
N THR A 257 4.72 10.75 -3.04
CA THR A 257 5.90 10.09 -3.61
C THR A 257 6.77 11.10 -4.37
N ALA A 258 8.07 10.82 -4.52
CA ALA A 258 8.95 11.59 -5.39
C ALA A 258 10.05 10.73 -6.02
N ALA A 259 10.43 11.07 -7.26
CA ALA A 259 11.68 10.63 -7.86
C ALA A 259 12.87 11.40 -7.24
N GLY A 260 13.60 10.71 -6.39
CA GLY A 260 14.74 11.22 -5.66
C GLY A 260 15.96 11.48 -6.56
N THR A 261 16.66 12.57 -6.29
CA THR A 261 17.95 12.89 -6.92
C THR A 261 19.04 12.83 -5.85
N VAL A 262 20.12 12.09 -6.12
CA VAL A 262 21.24 11.94 -5.18
C VAL A 262 21.74 13.31 -4.72
N SER A 263 21.84 13.49 -3.41
CA SER A 263 22.27 14.74 -2.76
C SER A 263 21.36 15.96 -2.95
N ALA A 264 20.14 15.79 -3.47
CA ALA A 264 19.13 16.85 -3.57
C ALA A 264 17.87 16.49 -2.77
N ALA A 265 17.35 17.47 -2.02
CA ALA A 265 16.19 17.25 -1.18
C ALA A 265 14.88 17.25 -2.01
N SER A 266 14.03 16.26 -1.77
CA SER A 266 12.60 16.30 -2.09
C SER A 266 11.83 16.77 -0.86
N SER A 267 10.88 17.68 -1.03
CA SER A 267 10.14 18.31 0.07
C SER A 267 8.65 17.98 -0.02
N PHE A 268 8.09 17.57 1.12
CA PHE A 268 6.69 17.21 1.28
C PHE A 268 6.08 18.06 2.39
N THR A 269 5.16 18.95 2.07
CA THR A 269 4.50 19.81 3.06
C THR A 269 3.13 19.25 3.42
N LEU A 270 3.05 18.68 4.62
CA LEU A 270 1.81 18.27 5.26
C LEU A 270 1.17 19.47 5.98
N GLU A 271 -0.13 19.42 6.17
CA GLU A 271 -0.86 20.42 6.94
C GLU A 271 -1.51 19.76 8.15
N GLY A 272 -1.02 20.10 9.34
CA GLY A 272 -1.59 19.63 10.60
C GLY A 272 -2.59 20.61 11.18
N VAL A 273 -3.74 20.12 11.63
CA VAL A 273 -4.80 20.90 12.26
C VAL A 273 -5.18 20.24 13.57
N ASN A 274 -5.04 20.97 14.68
CA ASN A 274 -5.64 20.57 15.95
C ASN A 274 -7.16 20.76 15.86
N ILE A 275 -7.90 19.65 15.92
CA ILE A 275 -9.36 19.60 15.80
C ILE A 275 -10.08 19.64 17.16
N SER A 276 -9.33 19.74 18.26
CA SER A 276 -9.89 20.02 19.58
C SER A 276 -10.23 21.50 19.75
N ASP A 277 -10.94 21.82 20.83
CA ASP A 277 -11.41 23.18 21.12
C ASP A 277 -10.37 24.03 21.89
N ILE A 278 -9.19 23.46 22.19
CA ILE A 278 -8.10 24.10 22.94
C ILE A 278 -6.74 23.92 22.26
N THR A 279 -5.77 24.79 22.54
CA THR A 279 -4.38 24.55 22.14
C THR A 279 -3.87 23.28 22.81
N GLN A 280 -3.21 22.42 22.04
CA GLN A 280 -2.60 21.19 22.53
C GLN A 280 -1.12 21.13 22.17
N GLU A 281 -0.36 20.44 23.03
CA GLU A 281 1.04 20.10 22.77
C GLU A 281 1.12 18.70 22.14
N TYR A 282 1.92 18.58 21.07
CA TYR A 282 2.16 17.33 20.36
C TYR A 282 3.64 16.99 20.33
N SER A 283 3.93 15.69 20.31
CA SER A 283 5.24 15.17 19.92
C SER A 283 5.24 14.75 18.46
N TYR A 284 6.33 15.01 17.76
CA TYR A 284 6.55 14.70 16.35
C TYR A 284 7.75 13.79 16.26
N THR A 285 7.61 12.64 15.61
CA THR A 285 8.71 11.69 15.43
C THR A 285 8.79 11.27 13.97
N LEU A 286 9.95 11.49 13.34
CA LEU A 286 10.23 11.04 11.99
C LEU A 286 11.03 9.73 12.04
N THR A 287 10.50 8.69 11.40
CA THR A 287 11.15 7.37 11.25
C THR A 287 11.29 7.02 9.78
N SER A 288 12.24 6.14 9.44
CA SER A 288 12.45 5.69 8.07
C SER A 288 13.13 4.32 8.00
N ASP A 289 12.91 3.63 6.89
CA ASP A 289 13.61 2.42 6.45
C ASP A 289 14.76 2.72 5.44
N ALA A 290 15.08 3.99 5.20
CA ALA A 290 16.06 4.42 4.21
C ALA A 290 17.48 3.86 4.45
N PRO A 291 18.28 3.69 3.39
CA PRO A 291 19.71 3.38 3.51
C PRO A 291 20.46 4.40 4.38
N ALA A 292 21.51 3.94 5.06
CA ALA A 292 22.27 4.76 6.01
C ALA A 292 22.97 5.99 5.40
N ASP A 293 23.16 6.04 4.08
CA ASP A 293 23.72 7.18 3.36
C ASP A 293 22.68 8.21 2.92
N TRP A 294 21.39 7.94 3.15
CA TRP A 294 20.32 8.93 2.96
C TRP A 294 20.17 9.79 4.22
N SER A 295 19.60 10.98 4.07
CA SER A 295 19.30 11.85 5.20
C SER A 295 17.93 12.48 5.07
N ALA A 296 17.29 12.75 6.21
CA ALA A 296 16.03 13.45 6.25
C ALA A 296 15.91 14.37 7.46
N ASN A 297 15.02 15.34 7.35
CA ASN A 297 14.62 16.22 8.42
C ASN A 297 13.15 16.61 8.23
N PHE A 298 12.54 17.15 9.27
CA PHE A 298 11.27 17.85 9.15
C PHE A 298 11.39 19.28 9.70
N VAL A 299 10.58 20.18 9.16
CA VAL A 299 10.51 21.58 9.59
C VAL A 299 9.16 21.81 10.26
N LEU A 300 9.21 22.28 11.50
CA LEU A 300 8.04 22.67 12.30
C LEU A 300 8.25 24.12 12.75
N ASN A 301 7.30 25.00 12.44
CA ASN A 301 7.35 26.43 12.79
C ASN A 301 8.69 27.12 12.40
N GLY A 302 9.22 26.78 11.22
CA GLY A 302 10.48 27.32 10.71
C GLY A 302 11.75 26.74 11.33
N THR A 303 11.65 25.80 12.27
CA THR A 303 12.79 25.13 12.90
C THR A 303 12.95 23.72 12.34
N THR A 304 14.19 23.33 12.02
CA THR A 304 14.53 22.01 11.44
C THR A 304 14.88 20.99 12.52
N TYR A 305 14.32 19.79 12.40
CA TYR A 305 14.54 18.66 13.30
C TYR A 305 14.86 17.39 12.51
N THR A 306 15.73 16.52 13.02
CA THR A 306 16.14 15.30 12.31
C THR A 306 15.41 14.04 12.77
N THR A 307 14.90 14.03 14.00
CA THR A 307 14.34 12.81 14.60
C THR A 307 13.05 13.11 15.34
N SER A 308 13.08 14.03 16.31
CA SER A 308 11.89 14.39 17.07
C SER A 308 11.85 15.86 17.48
N ALA A 309 10.64 16.32 17.77
CA ALA A 309 10.33 17.65 18.29
C ALA A 309 9.09 17.59 19.18
N THR A 310 8.90 18.62 20.02
CA THR A 310 7.59 18.94 20.57
C THR A 310 7.16 20.31 20.07
N GLY A 311 5.85 20.53 19.99
CA GLY A 311 5.32 21.80 19.53
C GLY A 311 3.82 21.91 19.75
N ASN A 312 3.36 23.14 19.96
CA ASN A 312 1.95 23.43 20.13
C ASN A 312 1.27 23.61 18.77
N MET A 313 0.03 23.14 18.67
CA MET A 313 -0.89 23.56 17.61
C MET A 313 -2.11 24.24 18.26
N ASP A 314 -2.38 25.47 17.83
CA ASP A 314 -3.58 26.18 18.24
C ASP A 314 -4.84 25.55 17.60
N ALA A 315 -5.95 25.57 18.35
CA ALA A 315 -7.21 25.00 17.91
C ALA A 315 -7.65 25.58 16.55
N ALA A 316 -7.98 24.70 15.61
CA ALA A 316 -8.44 25.01 14.25
C ALA A 316 -7.48 25.88 13.40
N ILE A 317 -6.21 26.01 13.78
CA ILE A 317 -5.19 26.71 12.98
C ILE A 317 -4.30 25.68 12.27
N ALA A 318 -4.26 25.78 10.94
CA ALA A 318 -3.38 24.99 10.10
C ALA A 318 -1.90 25.29 10.39
N THR A 319 -1.14 24.23 10.69
CA THR A 319 0.28 24.25 11.01
C THR A 319 1.03 23.45 9.93
N PRO A 320 1.86 24.10 9.08
CA PRO A 320 2.60 23.39 8.05
C PRO A 320 3.76 22.59 8.66
N ILE A 321 3.92 21.35 8.19
CA ILE A 321 4.99 20.45 8.58
C ILE A 321 5.67 19.95 7.31
N THR A 322 6.92 20.33 7.07
CA THR A 322 7.62 19.96 5.83
C THR A 322 8.64 18.86 6.10
N VAL A 323 8.44 17.67 5.53
CA VAL A 323 9.42 16.58 5.52
C VAL A 323 10.34 16.76 4.31
N ASN A 324 11.65 16.78 4.55
CA ASN A 324 12.67 16.87 3.51
C ASN A 324 13.50 15.59 3.49
N VAL A 325 13.63 14.98 2.32
CA VAL A 325 14.36 13.73 2.12
C VAL A 325 15.46 13.97 1.09
N THR A 326 16.71 13.67 1.45
CA THR A 326 17.87 13.77 0.56
C THR A 326 18.47 12.39 0.34
N PRO A 327 18.26 11.77 -0.84
CA PRO A 327 18.81 10.47 -1.15
C PRO A 327 20.33 10.43 -1.20
N GLY A 328 20.89 9.31 -0.74
CA GLY A 328 22.28 8.92 -0.94
C GLY A 328 22.51 8.21 -2.28
N ALA A 329 23.68 7.59 -2.42
CA ALA A 329 24.05 6.83 -3.62
C ALA A 329 23.46 5.41 -3.63
N THR A 330 23.13 4.84 -2.47
CA THR A 330 22.49 3.52 -2.37
C THR A 330 21.08 3.59 -2.98
N PRO A 331 20.78 2.76 -4.00
CA PRO A 331 19.42 2.65 -4.53
C PRO A 331 18.43 2.18 -3.48
N ALA A 332 17.27 2.83 -3.40
CA ALA A 332 16.16 2.38 -2.59
C ALA A 332 14.86 3.09 -2.99
N MET A 333 13.75 2.44 -2.68
CA MET A 333 12.51 3.11 -2.34
C MET A 333 12.44 3.16 -0.82
N ALA A 334 12.45 4.37 -0.24
CA ALA A 334 12.38 4.53 1.20
C ALA A 334 11.06 5.20 1.63
N THR A 335 10.52 4.71 2.73
CA THR A 335 9.38 5.27 3.45
C THR A 335 9.88 6.17 4.57
N TYR A 336 9.28 7.35 4.68
CA TYR A 336 9.50 8.29 5.78
C TYR A 336 8.16 8.52 6.47
N MET A 337 8.04 8.03 7.70
CA MET A 337 6.81 8.09 8.48
C MET A 337 6.95 9.15 9.58
N LEU A 338 6.11 10.18 9.49
CA LEU A 338 5.91 11.18 10.53
C LEU A 338 4.78 10.71 11.46
N SER A 339 5.11 10.50 12.73
CA SER A 339 4.17 10.21 13.81
C SER A 339 3.92 11.48 14.62
N ILE A 340 2.64 11.79 14.86
CA ILE A 340 2.21 12.94 15.66
C ILE A 340 1.29 12.44 16.77
N GLN A 341 1.70 12.64 18.02
CA GLN A 341 1.03 12.13 19.21
C GLN A 341 0.71 13.28 20.15
N SER A 342 -0.53 13.35 20.67
CA SER A 342 -0.88 14.32 21.72
C SER A 342 -0.10 14.01 22.99
N LEU A 343 0.59 15.02 23.52
CA LEU A 343 1.20 14.98 24.86
C LEU A 343 0.22 15.42 25.94
N THR A 344 -0.86 16.10 25.55
CA THR A 344 -1.92 16.51 26.46
C THR A 344 -2.82 15.32 26.81
N ASN A 345 -3.13 14.48 25.82
CA ASN A 345 -3.95 13.27 25.98
C ASN A 345 -3.21 12.04 25.40
N PRO A 346 -2.38 11.35 26.21
CA PRO A 346 -1.58 10.22 25.72
C PRO A 346 -2.38 8.96 25.33
N SER A 347 -3.68 8.90 25.66
CA SER A 347 -4.58 7.81 25.25
C SER A 347 -5.02 7.90 23.79
N GLU A 348 -4.87 9.07 23.16
CA GLU A 348 -5.17 9.28 21.74
C GLU A 348 -4.21 8.47 20.87
N ASP A 349 -4.68 7.90 19.76
CA ASP A 349 -3.78 7.26 18.81
C ASP A 349 -2.92 8.30 18.10
N ALA A 350 -1.65 7.95 17.88
CA ALA A 350 -0.79 8.74 17.02
C ALA A 350 -1.36 8.79 15.60
N VAL A 351 -1.27 9.96 14.97
CA VAL A 351 -1.51 10.08 13.52
C VAL A 351 -0.21 9.79 12.80
N LEU A 352 -0.24 8.81 11.90
CA LEU A 352 0.90 8.38 11.11
C LEU A 352 0.73 8.82 9.66
N LYS A 353 1.71 9.55 9.12
CA LYS A 353 1.73 9.98 7.73
C LYS A 353 3.05 9.61 7.06
N SER A 354 2.95 8.93 5.93
CA SER A 354 4.10 8.44 5.18
C SER A 354 4.29 9.20 3.88
N VAL A 355 5.54 9.50 3.56
CA VAL A 355 5.98 9.96 2.24
C VAL A 355 7.07 9.02 1.73
N TYR A 356 7.18 8.92 0.41
CA TYR A 356 8.01 7.91 -0.25
C TYR A 356 8.99 8.57 -1.22
N VAL A 357 10.24 8.14 -1.22
CA VAL A 357 11.22 8.61 -2.20
C VAL A 357 11.90 7.42 -2.85
N LEU A 358 11.88 7.42 -4.19
CA LEU A 358 12.54 6.41 -5.01
C LEU A 358 13.80 7.02 -5.63
N SER A 359 14.97 6.47 -5.35
CA SER A 359 16.22 6.94 -5.95
C SER A 359 17.04 5.74 -6.42
N GLY A 360 17.46 5.76 -7.68
CA GLY A 360 18.28 4.69 -8.28
C GLY A 360 17.59 3.34 -8.46
N VAL A 361 16.26 3.26 -8.27
CA VAL A 361 15.47 2.03 -8.41
C VAL A 361 15.27 1.70 -9.90
N THR A 362 15.61 0.46 -10.30
CA THR A 362 15.38 -0.06 -11.65
C THR A 362 14.34 -1.19 -11.69
N GLU A 363 14.20 -1.93 -10.59
CA GLU A 363 13.25 -3.04 -10.46
C GLU A 363 12.14 -2.67 -9.48
N LEU A 364 10.87 -2.73 -9.89
CA LEU A 364 9.76 -2.42 -9.01
C LEU A 364 8.88 -3.65 -8.80
N VAL A 365 8.78 -4.13 -7.57
CA VAL A 365 7.83 -5.19 -7.19
C VAL A 365 6.53 -4.51 -6.75
N ILE A 366 5.43 -4.91 -7.36
CA ILE A 366 4.10 -4.41 -7.03
C ILE A 366 3.25 -5.58 -6.54
N ASN A 367 2.69 -5.46 -5.34
CA ASN A 367 1.74 -6.44 -4.79
C ASN A 367 0.31 -5.89 -4.93
N ASN A 368 -0.65 -6.74 -5.31
CA ASN A 368 -2.06 -6.35 -5.33
C ASN A 368 -2.46 -5.80 -3.94
N SER A 369 -3.07 -4.62 -3.89
CA SER A 369 -3.44 -3.96 -2.62
C SER A 369 -4.46 -4.73 -1.77
N ALA A 370 -5.20 -5.68 -2.35
CA ALA A 370 -6.11 -6.55 -1.60
C ALA A 370 -5.38 -7.75 -0.94
N MET A 371 -4.09 -7.92 -1.23
CA MET A 371 -3.30 -9.06 -0.79
C MET A 371 -3.08 -9.06 0.72
N ALA A 372 -3.33 -10.20 1.37
CA ALA A 372 -3.10 -10.36 2.80
C ALA A 372 -1.62 -10.11 3.17
N CYS A 373 -1.39 -9.37 4.25
CA CYS A 373 -0.08 -8.94 4.74
C CYS A 373 0.95 -10.10 4.83
N GLU A 374 0.54 -11.26 5.32
CA GLU A 374 1.40 -12.45 5.44
C GLU A 374 1.83 -13.03 4.07
N THR A 375 0.96 -12.90 3.05
CA THR A 375 1.28 -13.29 1.67
C THR A 375 2.27 -12.30 1.06
N VAL A 376 2.09 -11.01 1.31
CA VAL A 376 2.99 -9.94 0.86
C VAL A 376 4.41 -10.21 1.34
N SER A 377 4.64 -10.34 2.66
CA SER A 377 5.99 -10.56 3.19
C SER A 377 6.68 -11.84 2.66
N PHE A 378 5.89 -12.90 2.46
CA PHE A 378 6.38 -14.16 1.88
C PHE A 378 6.80 -14.00 0.41
N LEU A 379 5.99 -13.29 -0.39
CA LEU A 379 6.28 -13.04 -1.80
C LEU A 379 7.49 -12.13 -1.99
N GLU A 380 7.56 -11.02 -1.26
CA GLU A 380 8.66 -10.05 -1.33
C GLU A 380 10.02 -10.73 -1.12
N THR A 381 10.10 -11.64 -0.15
CA THR A 381 11.30 -12.44 0.09
C THR A 381 11.75 -13.24 -1.14
N SER A 382 10.82 -13.72 -1.98
CA SER A 382 11.15 -14.46 -3.19
C SER A 382 11.81 -13.57 -4.25
N TYR A 383 11.33 -12.33 -4.39
CA TYR A 383 11.89 -11.33 -5.31
C TYR A 383 13.24 -10.80 -4.81
N ILE A 384 13.35 -10.47 -3.52
CA ILE A 384 14.61 -10.02 -2.90
C ILE A 384 15.72 -11.06 -3.11
N ASN A 385 15.41 -12.34 -2.89
CA ASN A 385 16.37 -13.44 -3.15
C ASN A 385 16.75 -13.54 -4.63
N ALA A 386 15.80 -13.34 -5.55
CA ALA A 386 16.05 -13.36 -6.98
C ALA A 386 16.98 -12.21 -7.40
N PHE A 387 16.70 -10.98 -6.95
CA PHE A 387 17.53 -9.80 -7.22
C PHE A 387 18.94 -9.93 -6.62
N ALA A 388 19.05 -10.44 -5.40
CA ALA A 388 20.34 -10.77 -4.79
C ALA A 388 21.13 -11.77 -5.65
N SER A 389 20.46 -12.80 -6.19
CA SER A 389 21.10 -13.78 -7.09
C SER A 389 21.46 -13.21 -8.46
N ALA A 390 20.76 -12.16 -8.91
CA ALA A 390 21.06 -11.39 -10.11
C ALA A 390 22.16 -10.35 -9.90
N GLY A 391 22.59 -10.11 -8.65
CA GLY A 391 23.61 -9.12 -8.31
C GLY A 391 23.10 -7.68 -8.32
N THR A 392 21.79 -7.46 -8.17
CA THR A 392 21.20 -6.12 -8.06
C THR A 392 20.61 -5.88 -6.68
N ALA A 393 20.73 -4.64 -6.23
CA ALA A 393 20.04 -4.10 -5.06
C ALA A 393 19.17 -2.88 -5.44
N ALA A 394 19.05 -2.58 -6.74
CA ALA A 394 18.32 -1.43 -7.27
C ALA A 394 16.82 -1.73 -7.41
N TYR A 395 16.17 -2.08 -6.30
CA TYR A 395 14.76 -2.43 -6.29
C TYR A 395 13.94 -1.59 -5.30
N GLY A 396 12.65 -1.46 -5.60
CA GLY A 396 11.62 -0.91 -4.72
C GLY A 396 10.45 -1.89 -4.64
N ILE A 397 9.68 -1.80 -3.57
CA ILE A 397 8.51 -2.66 -3.33
C ILE A 397 7.35 -1.79 -2.87
N MET A 398 6.18 -1.97 -3.46
CA MET A 398 4.98 -1.20 -3.11
C MET A 398 3.68 -1.98 -3.38
N SER A 399 2.57 -1.48 -2.86
CA SER A 399 1.23 -1.94 -3.25
C SER A 399 0.81 -1.34 -4.60
N SER A 400 -0.15 -1.96 -5.28
CA SER A 400 -0.70 -1.42 -6.55
C SER A 400 -1.36 -0.05 -6.37
N SER A 401 -1.97 0.23 -5.21
CA SER A 401 -2.56 1.54 -4.90
C SER A 401 -1.49 2.63 -4.73
N LEU A 402 -0.36 2.31 -4.10
CA LEU A 402 0.77 3.24 -4.04
C LEU A 402 1.46 3.40 -5.41
N ALA A 403 1.50 2.33 -6.21
CA ALA A 403 2.02 2.38 -7.58
C ALA A 403 1.20 3.32 -8.47
N GLN A 404 -0.13 3.24 -8.42
CA GLN A 404 -1.02 4.18 -9.13
C GLN A 404 -0.71 5.63 -8.77
N ARG A 405 -0.54 5.89 -7.47
CA ARG A 405 -0.15 7.24 -7.02
C ARG A 405 1.23 7.63 -7.55
N ALA A 406 2.21 6.73 -7.52
CA ALA A 406 3.56 6.99 -8.01
C ALA A 406 3.62 7.21 -9.54
N PHE A 407 2.79 6.52 -10.33
CA PHE A 407 2.61 6.78 -11.77
C PHE A 407 2.07 8.19 -12.00
N THR A 408 0.95 8.52 -11.34
CA THR A 408 0.30 9.83 -11.44
C THR A 408 1.24 10.97 -11.01
N GLU A 409 2.10 10.75 -10.02
CA GLU A 409 3.06 11.74 -9.52
C GLU A 409 4.39 11.76 -10.28
N GLY A 410 4.61 10.86 -11.24
CA GLY A 410 5.84 10.80 -12.03
C GLY A 410 7.07 10.33 -11.25
N SER A 411 6.88 9.60 -10.16
CA SER A 411 7.94 9.21 -9.22
C SER A 411 8.68 7.93 -9.61
N LEU A 412 8.20 7.21 -10.61
CA LEU A 412 8.80 5.96 -11.10
C LEU A 412 9.89 6.19 -12.17
N ALA A 413 10.38 7.42 -12.29
CA ALA A 413 11.46 7.75 -13.21
C ALA A 413 12.72 6.91 -12.91
N GLY A 414 13.15 6.10 -13.88
CA GLY A 414 14.31 5.20 -13.75
C GLY A 414 13.95 3.72 -13.51
N VAL A 415 12.69 3.41 -13.21
CA VAL A 415 12.20 2.02 -13.19
C VAL A 415 12.23 1.47 -14.61
N ASN A 416 12.87 0.32 -14.80
CA ASN A 416 12.99 -0.38 -16.07
C ASN A 416 12.04 -1.58 -16.15
N ASN A 417 11.83 -2.27 -15.03
CA ASN A 417 11.06 -3.51 -15.00
C ASN A 417 10.09 -3.50 -13.81
N ILE A 418 8.85 -3.88 -14.07
CA ILE A 418 7.82 -4.09 -13.06
C ILE A 418 7.57 -5.59 -12.88
N TYR A 419 7.45 -6.03 -11.63
CA TYR A 419 7.09 -7.38 -11.23
C TYR A 419 5.79 -7.33 -10.43
N TYR A 420 4.67 -7.57 -11.09
CA TYR A 420 3.34 -7.49 -10.50
C TYR A 420 2.85 -8.86 -10.00
N ASN A 421 2.54 -8.92 -8.71
CA ASN A 421 1.91 -10.07 -8.06
C ASN A 421 0.40 -9.80 -7.92
N ALA A 422 -0.39 -10.36 -8.83
CA ALA A 422 -1.84 -10.34 -8.70
C ALA A 422 -2.31 -11.30 -7.59
N GLY A 423 -1.62 -12.43 -7.40
CA GLY A 423 -2.00 -13.47 -6.43
C GLY A 423 -3.35 -14.11 -6.79
N TRP A 424 -4.16 -14.44 -5.80
CA TRP A 424 -5.58 -14.84 -5.96
C TRP A 424 -6.49 -13.79 -5.32
N TYR A 425 -6.47 -12.59 -5.90
CA TYR A 425 -7.18 -11.40 -5.41
C TYR A 425 -7.87 -10.67 -6.55
N PHE A 426 -9.06 -10.14 -6.29
CA PHE A 426 -9.95 -9.58 -7.29
C PHE A 426 -10.37 -8.14 -6.94
N PRO A 427 -10.41 -7.20 -7.90
CA PRO A 427 -9.96 -7.36 -9.29
C PRO A 427 -8.44 -7.62 -9.36
N ALA A 428 -8.05 -8.55 -10.22
CA ALA A 428 -6.65 -8.82 -10.52
C ALA A 428 -6.04 -7.70 -11.37
N LEU A 429 -6.85 -7.07 -12.21
CA LEU A 429 -6.49 -5.93 -13.05
C LEU A 429 -7.63 -4.91 -13.03
N THR A 430 -7.32 -3.64 -12.77
CA THR A 430 -8.27 -2.53 -12.89
C THR A 430 -7.95 -1.70 -14.12
N ASP A 431 -8.96 -1.02 -14.68
CA ASP A 431 -8.80 -0.14 -15.84
C ASP A 431 -7.74 0.95 -15.62
N ASP A 432 -7.73 1.57 -14.44
CA ASP A 432 -6.75 2.60 -14.07
C ASP A 432 -5.33 2.02 -14.06
N PHE A 433 -5.15 0.85 -13.42
CA PHE A 433 -3.81 0.25 -13.28
C PHE A 433 -3.27 -0.27 -14.62
N VAL A 434 -4.11 -0.91 -15.46
CA VAL A 434 -3.64 -1.36 -16.78
C VAL A 434 -3.34 -0.18 -17.69
N THR A 435 -4.03 0.95 -17.55
CA THR A 435 -3.70 2.17 -18.32
C THR A 435 -2.28 2.64 -18.03
N GLU A 436 -1.90 2.68 -16.74
CA GLU A 436 -0.55 3.07 -16.32
C GLU A 436 0.51 2.06 -16.75
N LEU A 437 0.21 0.75 -16.64
CA LEU A 437 1.12 -0.30 -17.11
C LEU A 437 1.33 -0.24 -18.63
N MET A 438 0.28 0.01 -19.41
CA MET A 438 0.40 0.19 -20.86
C MET A 438 1.31 1.37 -21.19
N GLU A 439 1.12 2.52 -20.53
CA GLU A 439 1.99 3.69 -20.74
C GLU A 439 3.44 3.39 -20.37
N PHE A 440 3.68 2.69 -19.25
CA PHE A 440 5.02 2.26 -18.85
C PHE A 440 5.67 1.36 -19.91
N MET A 441 4.92 0.37 -20.41
CA MET A 441 5.40 -0.59 -21.39
C MET A 441 5.64 0.03 -22.76
N ASP A 442 4.76 0.93 -23.21
CA ASP A 442 4.92 1.69 -24.46
C ASP A 442 6.15 2.60 -24.43
N ASN A 443 6.56 3.04 -23.24
CA ASN A 443 7.80 3.77 -23.01
C ASN A 443 9.04 2.86 -22.82
N GLY A 444 8.91 1.55 -23.05
CA GLY A 444 10.00 0.58 -23.05
C GLY A 444 10.22 -0.16 -21.73
N GLY A 445 9.33 0.01 -20.75
CA GLY A 445 9.36 -0.74 -19.50
C GLY A 445 8.93 -2.20 -19.68
N ASN A 446 9.57 -3.13 -18.97
CA ASN A 446 9.24 -4.55 -19.06
C ASN A 446 8.31 -4.99 -17.92
N LEU A 447 7.47 -6.00 -18.18
CA LEU A 447 6.51 -6.51 -17.19
C LEU A 447 6.69 -8.00 -16.93
N PHE A 448 6.88 -8.36 -15.67
CA PHE A 448 6.62 -9.70 -15.16
C PHE A 448 5.29 -9.68 -14.40
N ILE A 449 4.37 -10.60 -14.69
CA ILE A 449 3.08 -10.70 -14.01
C ILE A 449 2.77 -12.16 -13.65
N SER A 450 2.24 -12.39 -12.44
CA SER A 450 1.77 -13.71 -12.02
C SER A 450 0.61 -13.67 -11.03
N GLY A 451 -0.21 -14.70 -11.06
CA GLY A 451 -1.37 -14.88 -10.18
C GLY A 451 -2.35 -15.89 -10.75
N GLN A 452 -3.05 -16.61 -9.88
CA GLN A 452 -4.14 -17.52 -10.25
C GLN A 452 -5.41 -16.71 -10.60
N ASP A 453 -6.21 -17.22 -11.53
CA ASP A 453 -7.53 -16.68 -11.91
C ASP A 453 -7.51 -15.26 -12.51
N ILE A 454 -6.37 -14.76 -12.99
CA ILE A 454 -6.31 -13.47 -13.72
C ILE A 454 -7.15 -13.58 -15.00
N GLY A 455 -7.02 -14.69 -15.73
CA GLY A 455 -7.79 -14.93 -16.94
C GLY A 455 -9.28 -15.11 -16.64
N TRP A 456 -9.61 -15.89 -15.60
CA TRP A 456 -11.00 -16.03 -15.15
C TRP A 456 -11.64 -14.67 -14.81
N ASP A 457 -10.97 -13.83 -14.02
CA ASP A 457 -11.44 -12.50 -13.59
C ASP A 457 -11.69 -11.57 -14.80
N VAL A 458 -10.79 -11.57 -15.79
CA VAL A 458 -10.86 -10.70 -16.97
C VAL A 458 -11.89 -11.15 -18.02
N TRP A 459 -12.22 -12.45 -18.08
CA TRP A 459 -13.04 -13.02 -19.16
C TRP A 459 -14.40 -13.55 -18.78
N THR A 460 -14.64 -13.91 -17.52
CA THR A 460 -15.82 -14.72 -17.16
C THR A 460 -16.83 -14.04 -16.26
N ASP A 461 -16.55 -12.84 -15.73
CA ASP A 461 -17.44 -12.20 -14.75
C ASP A 461 -18.35 -11.09 -15.33
N PRO A 462 -19.64 -11.40 -15.57
CA PRO A 462 -20.69 -10.39 -15.59
C PRO A 462 -21.75 -10.56 -14.47
N ALA A 463 -21.49 -11.38 -13.43
CA ALA A 463 -22.50 -11.73 -12.43
C ALA A 463 -22.14 -11.42 -10.96
N ASP A 464 -20.87 -11.19 -10.59
CA ASP A 464 -20.49 -11.02 -9.18
C ASP A 464 -19.57 -9.84 -8.83
N ALA A 465 -18.94 -9.12 -9.76
CA ALA A 465 -18.26 -7.84 -9.43
C ALA A 465 -17.97 -6.88 -10.61
N GLY A 466 -18.10 -7.32 -11.86
CA GLY A 466 -18.01 -6.44 -13.03
C GLY A 466 -16.58 -6.04 -13.42
N HIS A 467 -15.59 -6.90 -13.15
CA HIS A 467 -14.17 -6.64 -13.42
C HIS A 467 -13.76 -6.90 -14.89
N ALA A 468 -14.54 -7.69 -15.62
CA ALA A 468 -14.30 -7.96 -17.02
C ALA A 468 -14.61 -6.72 -17.87
N THR A 469 -13.56 -5.99 -18.28
CA THR A 469 -13.68 -4.81 -19.13
C THR A 469 -13.01 -5.05 -20.49
N ALA A 470 -13.42 -4.29 -21.50
CA ALA A 470 -12.75 -4.33 -22.79
C ALA A 470 -11.27 -3.92 -22.70
N LEU A 471 -10.93 -3.07 -21.72
CA LEU A 471 -9.57 -2.57 -21.52
C LEU A 471 -8.67 -3.65 -20.91
N THR A 472 -9.12 -4.32 -19.84
CA THR A 472 -8.36 -5.41 -19.22
C THR A 472 -8.22 -6.61 -20.16
N GLN A 473 -9.24 -6.91 -20.97
CA GLN A 473 -9.17 -7.94 -22.03
C GLN A 473 -8.18 -7.59 -23.14
N ALA A 474 -8.12 -6.32 -23.55
CA ALA A 474 -7.15 -5.85 -24.53
C ALA A 474 -5.72 -5.92 -23.96
N PHE A 475 -5.50 -5.47 -22.73
CA PHE A 475 -4.22 -5.58 -22.05
C PHE A 475 -3.72 -7.03 -21.98
N TYR A 476 -4.60 -7.96 -21.56
CA TYR A 476 -4.28 -9.39 -21.49
C TYR A 476 -3.85 -9.97 -22.85
N ASN A 477 -4.56 -9.59 -23.91
CA ASN A 477 -4.26 -10.07 -25.26
C ASN A 477 -3.03 -9.44 -25.90
N ASP A 478 -2.92 -8.12 -25.80
CA ASP A 478 -2.04 -7.31 -26.63
C ASP A 478 -0.73 -6.93 -25.90
N TYR A 479 -0.76 -6.81 -24.57
CA TYR A 479 0.42 -6.48 -23.74
C TYR A 479 1.01 -7.69 -23.04
N MET A 480 0.18 -8.62 -22.55
CA MET A 480 0.63 -9.89 -21.96
C MET A 480 0.86 -10.99 -22.99
N PHE A 481 0.41 -10.79 -24.24
CA PHE A 481 0.54 -11.74 -25.34
C PHE A 481 -0.06 -13.13 -25.04
N ALA A 482 -1.15 -13.16 -24.27
CA ALA A 482 -1.84 -14.37 -23.87
C ALA A 482 -3.34 -14.31 -24.18
N ASP A 483 -3.98 -15.46 -24.30
CA ASP A 483 -5.44 -15.56 -24.36
C ASP A 483 -5.92 -16.59 -23.34
N PHE A 484 -7.08 -16.34 -22.75
CA PHE A 484 -7.66 -17.22 -21.74
C PHE A 484 -8.32 -18.43 -22.41
N VAL A 485 -8.07 -19.63 -21.88
CA VAL A 485 -8.67 -20.87 -22.40
C VAL A 485 -9.72 -21.41 -21.44
N ASN A 486 -9.37 -21.57 -20.17
CA ASN A 486 -10.28 -21.99 -19.10
C ASN A 486 -9.65 -21.77 -17.72
N ASP A 487 -10.50 -21.82 -16.70
CA ASP A 487 -10.23 -21.69 -15.26
C ASP A 487 -9.33 -22.79 -14.66
N GLY A 488 -8.72 -23.64 -15.49
CA GLY A 488 -7.89 -24.74 -15.00
C GLY A 488 -8.63 -25.72 -14.08
N THR A 489 -7.85 -26.52 -13.35
CA THR A 489 -8.35 -27.50 -12.37
C THR A 489 -7.26 -27.82 -11.34
N THR A 490 -7.62 -28.55 -10.28
CA THR A 490 -6.66 -29.16 -9.34
C THR A 490 -5.63 -30.11 -9.96
N ALA A 491 -5.85 -30.55 -11.20
CA ALA A 491 -4.90 -31.36 -11.97
C ALA A 491 -3.85 -30.52 -12.73
N ASN A 492 -3.96 -29.19 -12.78
CA ASN A 492 -3.02 -28.31 -13.48
C ASN A 492 -1.73 -28.09 -12.66
N LYS A 493 -0.96 -29.16 -12.45
CA LYS A 493 0.34 -29.17 -11.76
C LYS A 493 1.09 -30.48 -12.06
N PRO A 494 2.43 -30.53 -12.07
CA PRO A 494 3.38 -29.45 -11.77
C PRO A 494 3.51 -28.42 -12.90
N LEU A 495 4.23 -27.32 -12.64
CA LEU A 495 4.70 -26.37 -13.65
C LEU A 495 5.98 -26.93 -14.28
N THR A 496 6.01 -27.07 -15.60
CA THR A 496 7.15 -27.65 -16.33
C THR A 496 7.61 -26.71 -17.43
N ALA A 497 8.91 -26.39 -17.46
CA ALA A 497 9.51 -25.53 -18.46
C ALA A 497 9.38 -26.14 -19.87
N ASN A 498 9.08 -25.28 -20.85
CA ASN A 498 9.18 -25.64 -22.26
C ASN A 498 10.66 -25.76 -22.64
N THR A 499 11.19 -26.98 -22.76
CA THR A 499 12.61 -27.22 -23.08
C THR A 499 13.04 -26.69 -24.46
N GLY A 500 12.08 -26.39 -25.35
CA GLY A 500 12.34 -25.71 -26.62
C GLY A 500 12.50 -24.20 -26.51
N ASP A 501 12.16 -23.60 -25.36
CA ASP A 501 12.34 -22.17 -25.13
C ASP A 501 13.80 -21.86 -24.75
N PRO A 502 14.48 -20.93 -25.46
CA PRO A 502 15.89 -20.63 -25.21
C PRO A 502 16.16 -19.85 -23.91
N VAL A 503 15.13 -19.33 -23.24
CA VAL A 503 15.26 -18.48 -22.06
C VAL A 503 14.91 -19.26 -20.80
N PHE A 504 13.72 -19.85 -20.75
CA PHE A 504 13.17 -20.54 -19.57
C PHE A 504 13.33 -22.07 -19.64
N GLY A 505 13.73 -22.63 -20.79
CA GLY A 505 13.72 -24.08 -21.02
C GLY A 505 14.65 -24.91 -20.12
N ALA A 506 15.64 -24.28 -19.48
CA ALA A 506 16.57 -24.93 -18.56
C ALA A 506 16.04 -25.06 -17.12
N LEU A 507 14.89 -24.46 -16.79
CA LEU A 507 14.37 -24.38 -15.41
C LEU A 507 13.74 -25.67 -14.86
N GLY A 508 13.57 -26.70 -15.70
CA GLY A 508 13.04 -27.99 -15.28
C GLY A 508 11.57 -27.91 -14.84
N SER A 509 11.20 -28.61 -13.77
CA SER A 509 9.83 -28.63 -13.26
C SER A 509 9.77 -28.35 -11.77
N THR A 510 8.75 -27.60 -11.35
CA THR A 510 8.50 -27.25 -9.95
C THR A 510 7.06 -27.62 -9.56
N PRO A 511 6.81 -28.13 -8.34
CA PRO A 511 5.46 -28.40 -7.89
C PRO A 511 4.67 -27.09 -7.72
N ILE A 512 3.35 -27.19 -7.82
CA ILE A 512 2.40 -26.12 -7.48
C ILE A 512 1.62 -26.59 -6.25
N ASN A 513 1.71 -25.82 -5.18
CA ASN A 513 1.15 -26.08 -3.87
C ASN A 513 -0.18 -25.33 -3.69
N TYR A 514 -1.04 -25.86 -2.84
CA TYR A 514 -2.25 -25.18 -2.38
C TYR A 514 -1.86 -24.08 -1.39
N TYR A 515 -1.63 -22.86 -1.90
CA TYR A 515 -1.23 -21.74 -1.06
C TYR A 515 -2.43 -21.14 -0.31
N TYR A 516 -3.47 -20.75 -1.05
CA TYR A 516 -4.68 -20.14 -0.48
C TYR A 516 -5.66 -21.18 0.06
N THR A 517 -6.01 -22.17 -0.76
CA THR A 517 -6.96 -23.22 -0.42
C THR A 517 -6.78 -24.42 -1.35
N SER A 518 -7.20 -25.60 -0.89
CA SER A 518 -7.28 -26.80 -1.73
C SER A 518 -8.61 -26.94 -2.47
N THR A 519 -9.63 -26.16 -2.08
CA THR A 519 -10.99 -26.23 -2.65
C THR A 519 -11.12 -25.36 -3.89
N TYR A 520 -10.59 -24.14 -3.85
CA TYR A 520 -10.61 -23.19 -4.96
C TYR A 520 -9.20 -23.00 -5.53
N PHE A 521 -8.77 -23.99 -6.32
CA PHE A 521 -7.45 -24.04 -6.92
C PHE A 521 -7.60 -24.24 -8.43
N PHE A 522 -7.39 -23.15 -9.15
CA PHE A 522 -7.82 -22.97 -10.53
C PHE A 522 -6.74 -22.26 -11.38
N PRO A 523 -5.46 -22.67 -11.32
CA PRO A 523 -4.43 -21.96 -12.07
C PRO A 523 -4.76 -22.01 -13.59
N ASP A 524 -5.01 -20.82 -14.15
CA ASP A 524 -5.61 -20.64 -15.48
C ASP A 524 -4.86 -21.44 -16.54
N GLN A 525 -5.61 -22.08 -17.43
CA GLN A 525 -5.05 -22.53 -18.69
C GLN A 525 -5.11 -21.38 -19.69
N ILE A 526 -3.96 -21.06 -20.28
CA ILE A 526 -3.80 -19.98 -21.25
C ILE A 526 -3.31 -20.50 -22.60
N VAL A 527 -3.19 -19.60 -23.58
CA VAL A 527 -2.47 -19.84 -24.83
C VAL A 527 -1.70 -18.58 -25.22
N ALA A 528 -0.59 -18.75 -25.95
CA ALA A 528 0.16 -17.61 -26.48
C ALA A 528 -0.62 -16.93 -27.63
N LYS A 529 -0.52 -15.60 -27.68
CA LYS A 529 -1.17 -14.74 -28.69
C LYS A 529 -0.15 -13.78 -29.30
N GLY A 530 -0.32 -13.44 -30.59
CA GLY A 530 0.58 -12.51 -31.28
C GLY A 530 2.04 -12.99 -31.27
N VAL A 531 2.93 -12.18 -30.69
CA VAL A 531 4.37 -12.50 -30.53
C VAL A 531 4.68 -13.37 -29.30
N GLY A 532 3.67 -13.77 -28.54
CA GLY A 532 3.82 -14.62 -27.37
C GLY A 532 4.42 -15.98 -27.70
N THR A 533 5.27 -16.49 -26.82
CA THR A 533 5.89 -17.81 -26.87
C THR A 533 5.62 -18.56 -25.58
N PRO A 534 5.05 -19.80 -25.63
CA PRO A 534 4.88 -20.63 -24.44
C PRO A 534 6.20 -20.94 -23.75
N ILE A 535 6.30 -20.67 -22.45
CA ILE A 535 7.51 -20.91 -21.63
C ILE A 535 7.31 -22.01 -20.58
N PHE A 536 6.06 -22.27 -20.19
CA PHE A 536 5.72 -23.33 -19.24
C PHE A 536 4.44 -24.06 -19.65
N TYR A 537 4.36 -25.33 -19.25
CA TYR A 537 3.19 -26.19 -19.41
C TYR A 537 2.81 -26.85 -18.09
N TYR A 538 1.52 -27.10 -17.88
CA TYR A 538 1.07 -28.00 -16.81
C TYR A 538 1.29 -29.45 -17.22
N ASN A 539 1.79 -30.28 -16.29
CA ASN A 539 2.00 -31.72 -16.50
C ASN A 539 2.91 -32.06 -17.70
N ASN A 540 3.74 -31.14 -18.16
CA ASN A 540 4.50 -31.30 -19.41
C ASN A 540 3.61 -31.60 -20.65
N VAL A 541 2.37 -31.10 -20.66
CA VAL A 541 1.42 -31.27 -21.78
C VAL A 541 1.38 -29.98 -22.59
N THR A 542 1.87 -30.02 -23.84
CA THR A 542 2.05 -28.82 -24.68
C THR A 542 0.75 -28.06 -25.01
N SER A 543 -0.41 -28.72 -24.92
CA SER A 543 -1.71 -28.07 -25.08
C SER A 543 -2.18 -27.33 -23.82
N LYS A 544 -1.50 -27.51 -22.67
CA LYS A 544 -1.83 -26.88 -21.38
C LYS A 544 -0.79 -25.83 -21.01
N VAL A 545 -0.74 -24.73 -21.76
CA VAL A 545 0.18 -23.63 -21.50
C VAL A 545 -0.13 -23.02 -20.14
N ALA A 546 0.92 -22.76 -19.36
CA ALA A 546 0.89 -22.22 -18.00
C ALA A 546 1.68 -20.91 -17.86
N GLY A 547 2.40 -20.51 -18.91
CA GLY A 547 3.12 -19.25 -18.94
C GLY A 547 3.57 -18.90 -20.35
N VAL A 548 3.62 -17.60 -20.63
CA VAL A 548 3.98 -17.02 -21.92
C VAL A 548 4.99 -15.90 -21.70
N ARG A 549 5.98 -15.78 -22.61
CA ARG A 549 6.79 -14.57 -22.74
C ARG A 549 6.58 -13.93 -24.10
N GLY A 550 6.74 -12.63 -24.23
CA GLY A 550 6.68 -11.95 -25.54
C GLY A 550 7.57 -10.71 -25.60
N GLU A 551 8.00 -10.35 -26.81
CA GLU A 551 8.86 -9.21 -27.10
C GLU A 551 8.46 -8.63 -28.44
N ASN A 552 8.21 -7.31 -28.50
CA ASN A 552 7.79 -6.62 -29.73
C ASN A 552 8.81 -5.56 -30.21
N GLY A 553 9.99 -5.51 -29.58
CA GLY A 553 11.04 -4.52 -29.85
C GLY A 553 10.94 -3.24 -29.03
N THR A 554 9.80 -2.99 -28.39
CA THR A 554 9.61 -1.89 -27.42
C THR A 554 9.79 -2.38 -26.00
N TYR A 555 9.06 -3.44 -25.62
CA TYR A 555 9.11 -4.04 -24.29
C TYR A 555 9.13 -5.57 -24.36
N LYS A 556 9.39 -6.19 -23.21
CA LYS A 556 9.26 -7.61 -22.95
C LYS A 556 8.24 -7.86 -21.85
N THR A 557 7.50 -8.96 -21.97
CA THR A 557 6.54 -9.41 -20.97
C THR A 557 6.76 -10.87 -20.62
N VAL A 558 6.61 -11.22 -19.35
CA VAL A 558 6.52 -12.59 -18.85
C VAL A 558 5.24 -12.72 -18.03
N TYR A 559 4.35 -13.61 -18.44
CA TYR A 559 3.15 -13.95 -17.68
C TYR A 559 3.19 -15.42 -17.26
N ILE A 560 2.95 -15.68 -15.97
CA ILE A 560 2.84 -17.01 -15.40
C ILE A 560 1.46 -17.14 -14.71
N ALA A 561 0.64 -18.07 -15.20
CA ALA A 561 -0.74 -18.27 -14.75
C ALA A 561 -0.91 -18.84 -13.33
N PRO A 562 0.03 -19.63 -12.76
CA PRO A 562 0.08 -19.80 -11.31
C PRO A 562 0.85 -18.66 -10.64
N GLY A 563 0.41 -18.19 -9.48
CA GLY A 563 1.16 -17.21 -8.71
C GLY A 563 2.48 -17.76 -8.16
N ILE A 564 3.49 -16.89 -7.99
CA ILE A 564 4.82 -17.26 -7.45
C ILE A 564 4.71 -17.87 -6.05
N GLU A 565 3.76 -17.44 -5.25
CA GLU A 565 3.47 -17.95 -3.91
C GLU A 565 3.11 -19.45 -3.93
N MET A 566 2.47 -19.92 -5.00
CA MET A 566 2.04 -21.30 -5.18
C MET A 566 3.19 -22.23 -5.59
N LEU A 567 4.28 -21.72 -6.15
CA LEU A 567 5.37 -22.58 -6.64
C LEU A 567 6.13 -23.24 -5.49
N GLY A 568 6.87 -24.31 -5.78
CA GLY A 568 7.61 -25.14 -4.84
C GLY A 568 8.66 -24.41 -3.98
N THR A 569 9.93 -24.81 -4.13
CA THR A 569 11.00 -24.28 -3.28
C THR A 569 11.36 -22.84 -3.61
N SER A 570 11.91 -22.10 -2.65
CA SER A 570 12.45 -20.74 -2.86
C SER A 570 13.47 -20.69 -4.00
N THR A 571 14.28 -21.75 -4.18
CA THR A 571 15.22 -21.87 -5.29
C THR A 571 14.54 -21.80 -6.67
N HIS A 572 13.42 -22.50 -6.87
CA HIS A 572 12.72 -22.45 -8.16
C HIS A 572 12.08 -21.08 -8.39
N LYS A 573 11.48 -20.49 -7.34
CA LYS A 573 10.89 -19.14 -7.41
C LYS A 573 11.94 -18.11 -7.84
N SER A 574 13.07 -18.09 -7.14
CA SER A 574 14.18 -17.18 -7.45
C SER A 574 14.77 -17.44 -8.83
N ALA A 575 14.88 -18.70 -9.28
CA ALA A 575 15.39 -19.01 -10.61
C ALA A 575 14.47 -18.50 -11.73
N ILE A 576 13.14 -18.63 -11.59
CA ILE A 576 12.16 -18.10 -12.56
C ILE A 576 12.24 -16.57 -12.63
N ILE A 577 12.20 -15.89 -11.48
CA ILE A 577 12.25 -14.42 -11.42
C ILE A 577 13.59 -13.92 -11.96
N LYS A 578 14.71 -14.53 -11.57
CA LYS A 578 16.04 -14.18 -12.08
C LYS A 578 16.12 -14.38 -13.60
N THR A 579 15.53 -15.45 -14.14
CA THR A 579 15.53 -15.70 -15.58
C THR A 579 14.76 -14.61 -16.33
N ALA A 580 13.63 -14.13 -15.78
CA ALA A 580 12.91 -12.99 -16.33
C ALA A 580 13.77 -11.70 -16.26
N TYR A 581 14.39 -11.41 -15.11
CA TYR A 581 15.32 -10.29 -14.95
C TYR A 581 16.44 -10.32 -15.98
N ASP A 582 17.16 -11.45 -16.08
CA ASP A 582 18.27 -11.64 -17.01
C ASP A 582 17.78 -11.39 -18.45
N TRP A 583 16.64 -11.95 -18.82
CA TRP A 583 16.07 -11.81 -20.15
C TRP A 583 15.62 -10.37 -20.46
N PHE A 584 15.04 -9.64 -19.50
CA PHE A 584 14.71 -8.22 -19.66
C PHE A 584 15.94 -7.40 -20.04
N TYR A 585 17.09 -7.69 -19.41
CA TYR A 585 18.38 -7.08 -19.75
C TYR A 585 19.10 -7.71 -20.96
N GLY A 586 18.50 -8.70 -21.65
CA GLY A 586 19.07 -9.35 -22.83
C GLY A 586 20.16 -10.39 -22.52
N ILE A 587 20.31 -10.77 -21.25
CA ILE A 587 21.25 -11.80 -20.80
C ILE A 587 20.62 -13.17 -21.12
N THR A 588 21.25 -13.96 -22.00
CA THR A 588 20.79 -15.31 -22.37
C THR A 588 21.88 -16.36 -22.19
N GLY A 589 21.46 -17.59 -21.86
CA GLY A 589 22.15 -18.90 -21.91
C GLY A 589 23.66 -19.04 -21.64
N THR A 590 24.51 -18.30 -22.36
CA THR A 590 25.98 -18.34 -22.26
C THR A 590 26.60 -17.11 -21.59
N ASP A 591 25.87 -15.98 -21.51
CA ASP A 591 26.36 -14.74 -20.92
C ASP A 591 26.18 -14.70 -19.39
N ALA A 592 25.26 -15.52 -18.86
CA ALA A 592 24.98 -15.61 -17.42
C ALA A 592 26.16 -16.11 -16.57
N ILE A 593 27.15 -16.80 -17.17
CA ILE A 593 28.36 -17.26 -16.49
C ILE A 593 29.43 -16.14 -16.45
N THR A 594 29.30 -15.09 -17.25
CA THR A 594 30.34 -14.06 -17.43
C THR A 594 29.88 -12.63 -17.09
N ALA A 595 28.57 -12.36 -16.97
CA ALA A 595 28.07 -11.05 -16.56
C ALA A 595 28.49 -10.66 -15.13
N GLY A 596 28.71 -11.64 -14.26
CA GLY A 596 29.26 -11.42 -12.92
C GLY A 596 30.74 -10.98 -12.88
N THR A 597 31.43 -10.87 -14.03
CA THR A 597 32.88 -10.54 -14.09
C THR A 597 33.27 -9.41 -15.03
N GLN A 598 32.37 -8.86 -15.86
CA GLN A 598 32.69 -7.72 -16.73
C GLN A 598 32.35 -6.39 -16.05
N GLN A 599 33.32 -5.48 -15.90
CA GLN A 599 33.07 -4.17 -15.29
C GLN A 599 33.53 -3.03 -16.18
N LEU A 600 32.69 -2.01 -16.32
CA LEU A 600 33.03 -0.71 -16.90
C LEU A 600 33.46 0.24 -15.78
N GLY A 601 34.74 0.59 -15.76
CA GLY A 601 35.33 1.49 -14.77
C GLY A 601 35.10 2.97 -15.07
N GLN A 602 35.37 3.79 -14.05
CA GLN A 602 35.29 5.25 -14.17
C GLN A 602 36.48 5.78 -14.98
N ASN A 603 36.23 6.71 -15.90
CA ASN A 603 37.27 7.32 -16.73
C ASN A 603 38.22 8.21 -15.90
N PHE A 604 39.50 8.24 -16.25
CA PHE A 604 40.50 9.12 -15.64
C PHE A 604 41.44 9.73 -16.70
N PRO A 605 41.67 11.07 -16.67
CA PRO A 605 41.08 12.05 -15.75
C PRO A 605 39.59 12.30 -16.03
N ASN A 606 38.85 12.66 -14.98
CA ASN A 606 37.48 13.16 -15.00
C ASN A 606 37.37 14.34 -14.00
N PRO A 607 37.23 15.60 -14.43
CA PRO A 607 36.97 16.03 -15.82
C PRO A 607 38.15 15.79 -16.77
N SER A 608 37.84 15.56 -18.05
CA SER A 608 38.83 15.42 -19.12
C SER A 608 38.86 16.67 -20.01
N SER A 609 40.05 17.08 -20.44
CA SER A 609 40.24 18.23 -21.35
C SER A 609 40.78 17.86 -22.73
N GLN A 610 41.35 16.66 -22.91
CA GLN A 610 41.92 16.25 -24.21
C GLN A 610 41.73 14.75 -24.44
N VAL A 611 42.13 13.94 -23.46
CA VAL A 611 42.03 12.48 -23.49
C VAL A 611 41.63 11.99 -22.10
N THR A 612 40.87 10.91 -22.06
CA THR A 612 40.60 10.13 -20.84
C THR A 612 40.77 8.65 -21.11
N THR A 613 41.04 7.88 -20.05
CA THR A 613 41.15 6.42 -20.13
C THR A 613 40.08 5.77 -19.28
N ILE A 614 39.41 4.77 -19.82
CA ILE A 614 38.32 4.03 -19.19
C ILE A 614 38.85 2.63 -18.86
N PRO A 615 39.04 2.27 -17.58
CA PRO A 615 39.37 0.91 -17.21
C PRO A 615 38.20 -0.02 -17.49
N VAL A 616 38.50 -1.21 -18.01
CA VAL A 616 37.50 -2.26 -18.25
C VAL A 616 38.06 -3.58 -17.77
N SER A 617 37.24 -4.42 -17.17
CA SER A 617 37.61 -5.78 -16.78
C SER A 617 36.65 -6.78 -17.40
N GLY A 618 37.15 -7.99 -17.64
CA GLY A 618 36.32 -9.14 -18.01
C GLY A 618 35.76 -9.16 -19.44
N LEU A 619 36.22 -8.29 -20.36
CA LEU A 619 35.71 -8.29 -21.74
C LEU A 619 36.02 -9.60 -22.49
N THR A 620 35.00 -10.41 -22.75
CA THR A 620 35.13 -11.70 -23.45
C THR A 620 34.75 -11.67 -24.93
N SER A 621 34.16 -10.58 -25.41
CA SER A 621 33.76 -10.37 -26.81
C SER A 621 34.12 -8.97 -27.30
N ASP A 622 34.12 -8.78 -28.62
CA ASP A 622 34.33 -7.45 -29.22
C ASP A 622 33.08 -6.59 -28.98
N MET A 623 33.31 -5.36 -28.53
CA MET A 623 32.31 -4.39 -28.10
C MET A 623 32.46 -3.08 -28.89
N THR A 624 31.53 -2.15 -28.66
CA THR A 624 31.59 -0.77 -29.13
C THR A 624 31.42 0.16 -27.94
N LEU A 625 32.39 1.04 -27.71
CA LEU A 625 32.20 2.19 -26.82
C LEU A 625 31.27 3.18 -27.49
N ILE A 626 30.19 3.55 -26.81
CA ILE A 626 29.23 4.58 -27.23
C ILE A 626 29.30 5.72 -26.22
N VAL A 627 29.37 6.95 -26.71
CA VAL A 627 29.24 8.17 -25.90
C VAL A 627 28.00 8.93 -26.33
N ILE A 628 27.18 9.32 -25.35
CA ILE A 628 25.94 10.06 -25.53
C ILE A 628 25.96 11.38 -24.74
N ASP A 629 25.22 12.36 -25.21
CA ASP A 629 25.00 13.64 -24.50
C ASP A 629 23.86 13.55 -23.46
N GLN A 630 23.58 14.66 -22.77
CA GLN A 630 22.51 14.74 -21.75
C GLN A 630 21.09 14.55 -22.30
N LEU A 631 20.91 14.61 -23.63
CA LEU A 631 19.63 14.38 -24.30
C LEU A 631 19.54 12.94 -24.87
N GLY A 632 20.51 12.07 -24.55
CA GLY A 632 20.56 10.69 -25.00
C GLY A 632 21.04 10.49 -26.44
N ARG A 633 21.52 11.54 -27.12
CA ARG A 633 21.98 11.44 -28.52
C ARG A 633 23.39 10.87 -28.56
N GLN A 634 23.62 9.88 -29.43
CA GLN A 634 24.96 9.37 -29.69
C GLN A 634 25.81 10.40 -30.43
N ILE A 635 26.94 10.76 -29.82
CA ILE A 635 27.87 11.76 -30.36
C ILE A 635 29.23 11.17 -30.74
N TYR A 636 29.57 9.98 -30.23
CA TYR A 636 30.81 9.28 -30.54
C TYR A 636 30.63 7.77 -30.40
N SER A 637 31.37 7.02 -31.22
CA SER A 637 31.45 5.56 -31.13
C SER A 637 32.82 5.04 -31.53
N GLN A 638 33.33 4.02 -30.85
CA GLN A 638 34.63 3.40 -31.14
C GLN A 638 34.58 1.88 -30.90
N PRO A 639 35.09 1.04 -31.80
CA PRO A 639 35.19 -0.40 -31.57
C PRO A 639 36.22 -0.71 -30.46
N VAL A 640 35.93 -1.73 -29.66
CA VAL A 640 36.74 -2.20 -28.52
C VAL A 640 36.89 -3.71 -28.62
N SER A 641 38.12 -4.20 -28.80
CA SER A 641 38.35 -5.65 -28.92
C SER A 641 38.18 -6.37 -27.58
N ARG A 642 37.82 -7.66 -27.62
CA ARG A 642 37.87 -8.55 -26.46
C ARG A 642 39.24 -8.53 -25.78
N ASN A 643 39.26 -8.77 -24.47
CA ASN A 643 40.41 -8.67 -23.58
C ASN A 643 41.01 -7.26 -23.43
N THR A 644 40.38 -6.21 -23.97
CA THR A 644 40.80 -4.83 -23.69
C THR A 644 40.62 -4.52 -22.21
N THR A 645 41.66 -3.97 -21.58
CA THR A 645 41.64 -3.59 -20.15
C THR A 645 41.56 -2.08 -19.93
N MET A 646 41.88 -1.28 -20.95
CA MET A 646 41.84 0.18 -20.93
C MET A 646 41.39 0.70 -22.29
N ILE A 647 40.38 1.57 -22.33
CA ILE A 647 39.94 2.24 -23.54
C ILE A 647 40.38 3.70 -23.47
N GLU A 648 41.11 4.18 -24.47
CA GLU A 648 41.43 5.59 -24.61
C GLU A 648 40.33 6.31 -25.40
N LEU A 649 39.84 7.43 -24.87
CA LEU A 649 38.82 8.26 -25.48
C LEU A 649 39.35 9.69 -25.63
N ASN A 650 39.35 10.19 -26.87
CA ASN A 650 39.70 11.58 -27.16
C ASN A 650 38.48 12.49 -26.94
N THR A 651 38.60 13.42 -25.98
CA THR A 651 37.56 14.37 -25.57
C THR A 651 37.79 15.78 -26.11
N SER A 652 38.89 16.03 -26.82
CA SER A 652 39.26 17.37 -27.35
C SER A 652 38.23 18.00 -28.30
N SER A 653 37.40 17.16 -28.94
CA SER A 653 36.35 17.60 -29.88
C SER A 653 34.96 17.74 -29.24
N LEU A 654 34.80 17.32 -28.00
CA LEU A 654 33.53 17.40 -27.26
C LEU A 654 33.40 18.79 -26.63
N VAL A 655 32.22 19.42 -26.62
CA VAL A 655 32.03 20.71 -25.92
C VAL A 655 32.03 20.52 -24.41
N ASN A 656 32.31 21.59 -23.65
CA ASN A 656 32.23 21.55 -22.18
C ASN A 656 30.84 21.07 -21.74
N GLY A 657 30.79 20.04 -20.89
CA GLY A 657 29.52 19.41 -20.51
C GLY A 657 29.68 18.04 -19.86
N ILE A 658 28.54 17.44 -19.53
CA ILE A 658 28.46 16.08 -19.01
C ILE A 658 28.03 15.15 -20.15
N TYR A 659 28.70 14.02 -20.25
CA TYR A 659 28.44 12.95 -21.21
C TYR A 659 28.29 11.63 -20.47
N PHE A 660 27.63 10.68 -21.09
CA PHE A 660 27.58 9.31 -20.60
C PHE A 660 28.26 8.39 -21.59
N TYR A 661 28.98 7.39 -21.11
CA TYR A 661 29.58 6.37 -21.94
C TYR A 661 29.19 4.98 -21.46
N ARG A 662 29.04 4.07 -22.42
CA ARG A 662 28.71 2.66 -22.21
C ARG A 662 29.43 1.78 -23.23
N LEU A 663 29.63 0.51 -22.88
CA LEU A 663 30.06 -0.49 -23.84
C LEU A 663 28.84 -1.26 -24.36
N GLN A 664 28.75 -1.45 -25.66
CA GLN A 664 27.61 -2.09 -26.32
C GLN A 664 28.09 -3.17 -27.28
N SER A 665 27.53 -4.38 -27.18
CA SER A 665 27.63 -5.41 -28.21
C SER A 665 26.39 -5.37 -29.12
N ALA A 666 26.30 -6.28 -30.09
CA ALA A 666 25.08 -6.45 -30.88
C ALA A 666 23.86 -6.89 -30.04
N SER A 667 24.06 -7.35 -28.80
CA SER A 667 23.05 -7.99 -27.95
C SER A 667 23.03 -7.53 -26.48
N ASN A 668 23.97 -6.68 -26.04
CA ASN A 668 24.16 -6.35 -24.61
C ASN A 668 24.74 -4.93 -24.41
N ASN A 669 24.47 -4.30 -23.27
CA ASN A 669 25.15 -3.10 -22.78
C ASN A 669 25.88 -3.41 -21.46
N ILE A 670 27.18 -3.12 -21.38
CA ILE A 670 27.98 -3.25 -20.15
C ILE A 670 28.09 -1.88 -19.49
N GLY A 671 27.23 -1.66 -18.49
CA GLY A 671 27.25 -0.49 -17.61
C GLY A 671 27.05 0.85 -18.31
N THR A 672 26.81 1.92 -17.55
CA THR A 672 26.87 3.30 -18.04
C THR A 672 27.54 4.14 -16.97
N LYS A 673 28.44 5.03 -17.38
CA LYS A 673 29.18 5.93 -16.49
C LYS A 673 29.16 7.34 -17.05
N SER A 674 29.14 8.33 -16.17
CA SER A 674 29.22 9.74 -16.54
C SER A 674 30.66 10.20 -16.66
N MET A 675 30.94 11.07 -17.62
CA MET A 675 32.19 11.78 -17.82
C MET A 675 31.90 13.27 -17.94
N GLN A 676 32.71 14.10 -17.30
CA GLN A 676 32.70 15.55 -17.49
C GLN A 676 33.85 15.95 -18.43
N VAL A 677 33.56 16.82 -19.39
CA VAL A 677 34.56 17.43 -20.28
C VAL A 677 34.66 18.91 -19.97
N ILE A 678 35.89 19.41 -19.78
CA ILE A 678 36.20 20.82 -19.52
C ILE A 678 37.50 21.17 -20.24
N HIS A 679 37.42 22.09 -21.21
CA HIS A 679 38.56 22.69 -21.94
C HIS A 679 39.08 23.96 -21.31
#